data_AF-A0AAU1RAK4-F1
#
_entry.id   AF-A0AAU1RAK4-F1
#
_cell.length_a   1.000
_cell.length_b   1.000
_cell.length_c   1.000
_cell.angle_alpha   90.00
_cell.angle_beta   90.00
_cell.angle_gamma   90.00
#
_symmetry.space_group_name_H-M   'P 1'
#
loop_
_entity.id
_entity.type
_entity.pdbx_description
1 polymer ?
#
loop_
_entity_poly.entity_id
_entity_poly.type
_entity_poly.pdbx_seq_one_letter_code
_entity_poly.pdbx_strand_id
1 'polypeptide(L)'
;MSAIESVLLRRLGTVYVDRPTAAASPGSEGVRPLEGELLERGHALGAELHAALSVLAPTDLAEERLRLLALVDELMGADRVHKPLFRRFPFSIPQDTERWYVGRVFALLLQEPEQPCVLCGEAGTVHPVAPCAHLVCRTCWDGADYTGCPVCHRRVDPADPFLRPDRDERAGRRATRAARKGKGLPSGPLRLLRLGTGLPQDCARVVASLLARQTPLSPEDRDDLARLLPAAPADLGWLPGEIPVRETKALVLGRLLGDWRTEDAARPLLAERLTTATDVLRLLAVLSGGEAGLLPLPRFANPGRPLRRELLRVLDALNPQYLVEDLLRHPAAWKRAAERLHPFEQHARHPRAALAFAVLRGTTVSAATPLGAALLETAAAHPDAVRVDGDRIRPATWAGRIEEALAQGDAGAAAALAGQRPGELVRRLDHLLRLHPGEELVPELEKALACGLSSVGAGPLLSALGALRVRAGDRSGGRRVFFPRGQVASAQSVTDRRLPLPAPLVTAVVSRLQDEVLRRFAAAGDEPYDLSVVESGLADLTVPFGERTAAKALVAVPRGSTQTLPEGEVLRLFLHWTEPAGNRTDLDLSVAFFDADWKFTGLCDYTNLRHGPRGAATHSGDLTSAPAPDGATEYVDLDLAALASSGDVYAVPLVFSFNNVPFDELPDAFAGFMALPAKGPRGSSYDPRTVRQRFDLAGASQVCMPMVVDLAARRTLWADVHLPPSEGFQSVASHGDRLAAVARDVWEHFGSGVVTTLWDLAVWRAAARSREVTVVRRAAHPVLPDELWLYRAGDGEPVAAFAARISAMEAPQERREAADGDAAAAEVAAGKRVFLALVHASVAPPGASGTAYRLFPGPAELPGGFDRVSAGDLVAELG
;
A
#
# COMPACT_ATOMS: atom_id res chain seq x y z
N MET A 1 -16.24 -19.98 -4.93
CA MET A 1 -16.19 -19.94 -3.46
C MET A 1 -14.78 -19.61 -2.98
N SER A 2 -13.74 -20.30 -3.46
CA SER A 2 -12.32 -20.03 -3.09
C SER A 2 -11.87 -18.57 -3.19
N ALA A 3 -12.26 -17.84 -4.25
CA ALA A 3 -11.88 -16.43 -4.40
C ALA A 3 -12.49 -15.50 -3.35
N ILE A 4 -13.73 -15.76 -2.89
CA ILE A 4 -14.38 -14.97 -1.82
C ILE A 4 -13.73 -15.33 -0.48
N GLU A 5 -13.49 -16.62 -0.24
CA GLU A 5 -12.87 -17.11 0.99
C GLU A 5 -11.45 -16.59 1.17
N SER A 6 -10.66 -16.48 0.09
CA SER A 6 -9.34 -15.85 0.13
C SER A 6 -9.42 -14.38 0.61
N VAL A 7 -10.42 -13.63 0.12
CA VAL A 7 -10.66 -12.24 0.57
C VAL A 7 -11.04 -12.20 2.05
N LEU A 8 -11.98 -13.05 2.49
CA LEU A 8 -12.45 -13.05 3.87
C LEU A 8 -11.38 -13.57 4.85
N LEU A 9 -10.58 -14.57 4.45
CA LEU A 9 -9.43 -15.04 5.21
C LEU A 9 -8.42 -13.91 5.42
N ARG A 10 -8.06 -13.17 4.36
CA ARG A 10 -7.09 -12.08 4.46
C ARG A 10 -7.61 -10.90 5.28
N ARG A 11 -8.86 -10.47 5.06
CA ARG A 11 -9.41 -9.26 5.70
C ARG A 11 -9.93 -9.50 7.12
N LEU A 12 -10.57 -10.64 7.35
CA LEU A 12 -11.27 -10.94 8.60
C LEU A 12 -10.60 -12.06 9.40
N GLY A 13 -9.73 -12.86 8.78
CA GLY A 13 -9.18 -14.08 9.39
C GLY A 13 -10.23 -15.18 9.55
N THR A 14 -11.33 -15.15 8.78
CA THR A 14 -12.43 -16.12 8.91
C THR A 14 -12.27 -17.30 7.97
N VAL A 15 -12.62 -18.48 8.47
CA VAL A 15 -12.65 -19.76 7.76
C VAL A 15 -14.06 -20.31 7.86
N TYR A 16 -14.66 -20.67 6.73
CA TYR A 16 -16.00 -21.24 6.66
C TYR A 16 -15.88 -22.75 6.51
N VAL A 17 -16.46 -23.48 7.46
CA VAL A 17 -16.45 -24.95 7.48
C VAL A 17 -17.85 -25.43 7.16
N ASP A 18 -18.00 -26.22 6.11
CA ASP A 18 -19.29 -26.81 5.75
C ASP A 18 -19.64 -27.89 6.78
N ARG A 19 -20.76 -27.72 7.50
CA ARG A 19 -21.19 -28.71 8.50
C ARG A 19 -21.92 -29.87 7.81
N PRO A 20 -21.50 -31.13 7.97
CA PRO A 20 -22.26 -32.27 7.48
C PRO A 20 -23.57 -32.45 8.27
N THR A 21 -24.61 -32.91 7.57
CA THR A 21 -25.99 -33.10 8.08
C THR A 21 -26.18 -34.35 8.94
N ALA A 22 -25.16 -35.20 9.12
CA ALA A 22 -25.25 -36.44 9.88
C ALA A 22 -24.13 -36.58 10.93
N ALA A 23 -24.50 -37.07 12.11
CA ALA A 23 -23.59 -37.34 13.22
C ALA A 23 -22.65 -38.51 12.87
N ALA A 24 -21.46 -38.19 12.37
CA ALA A 24 -20.34 -39.14 12.30
C ALA A 24 -19.59 -39.15 13.64
N SER A 25 -18.95 -40.27 13.96
CA SER A 25 -18.11 -40.39 15.16
C SER A 25 -16.97 -39.35 15.10
N PRO A 26 -16.84 -38.46 16.09
CA PRO A 26 -15.88 -37.36 16.06
C PRO A 26 -14.44 -37.88 16.10
N GLY A 27 -13.59 -37.34 15.22
CA GLY A 27 -12.17 -37.67 15.14
C GLY A 27 -11.28 -36.52 15.61
N SER A 28 -11.30 -36.19 16.90
CA SER A 28 -10.47 -35.11 17.47
C SER A 28 -8.95 -35.30 17.26
N GLU A 29 -8.50 -36.53 17.00
CA GLU A 29 -7.08 -36.82 16.71
C GLU A 29 -6.60 -36.25 15.37
N GLY A 30 -7.49 -35.99 14.41
CA GLY A 30 -7.14 -35.50 13.07
C GLY A 30 -6.83 -34.00 12.97
N VAL A 31 -7.22 -33.19 13.98
CA VAL A 31 -7.05 -31.72 13.95
C VAL A 31 -5.63 -31.30 14.36
N ARG A 32 -4.99 -32.03 15.29
CA ARG A 32 -3.64 -31.68 15.78
C ARG A 32 -2.57 -31.62 14.68
N PRO A 33 -2.55 -32.53 13.67
CA PRO A 33 -1.66 -32.38 12.52
C PRO A 33 -1.85 -31.07 11.76
N LEU A 34 -3.10 -30.68 11.51
CA LEU A 34 -3.43 -29.41 10.85
C LEU A 34 -2.96 -28.21 11.68
N GLU A 35 -3.20 -28.22 13.00
CA GLU A 35 -2.69 -27.17 13.89
C GLU A 35 -1.17 -27.03 13.83
N GLY A 36 -0.44 -28.15 13.84
CA GLY A 36 1.00 -28.16 13.67
C GLY A 36 1.43 -27.51 12.35
N GLU A 37 0.76 -27.84 11.25
CA GLU A 37 1.08 -27.31 9.92
C GLU A 37 0.73 -25.83 9.75
N LEU A 38 -0.35 -25.37 10.39
CA LEU A 38 -0.71 -23.96 10.47
C LEU A 38 0.29 -23.18 11.33
N LEU A 39 0.72 -23.73 12.46
CA LEU A 39 1.74 -23.11 13.32
C LEU A 39 3.10 -22.99 12.62
N GLU A 40 3.43 -23.92 11.73
CA GLU A 40 4.58 -23.83 10.83
C GLU A 40 4.44 -22.72 9.75
N ARG A 41 3.22 -22.20 9.55
CA ARG A 41 2.91 -21.07 8.66
C ARG A 41 2.58 -19.78 9.42
N GLY A 42 2.79 -19.76 10.74
CA GLY A 42 2.47 -18.61 11.58
C GLY A 42 0.97 -18.39 11.80
N HIS A 43 0.15 -19.43 11.71
CA HIS A 43 -1.30 -19.38 11.95
C HIS A 43 -1.70 -20.29 13.10
N ALA A 44 -2.74 -19.90 13.85
CA ALA A 44 -3.32 -20.69 14.93
C ALA A 44 -4.84 -20.74 14.78
N LEU A 45 -5.47 -21.83 15.24
CA LEU A 45 -6.92 -21.97 15.25
C LEU A 45 -7.50 -21.29 16.50
N GLY A 46 -8.56 -20.50 16.32
CA GLY A 46 -9.42 -20.06 17.41
C GLY A 46 -10.23 -21.21 17.98
N ALA A 47 -10.70 -21.07 19.23
CA ALA A 47 -11.38 -22.14 19.95
C ALA A 47 -12.63 -22.66 19.22
N GLU A 48 -13.43 -21.77 18.65
CA GLU A 48 -14.64 -22.14 17.91
C GLU A 48 -14.34 -22.87 16.59
N LEU A 49 -13.29 -22.45 15.88
CA LEU A 49 -12.86 -23.10 14.65
C LEU A 49 -12.30 -24.49 14.93
N HIS A 50 -11.49 -24.62 15.98
CA HIS A 50 -11.01 -25.92 16.45
C HIS A 50 -12.17 -26.87 16.76
N ALA A 51 -13.19 -26.39 17.49
CA ALA A 51 -14.37 -27.18 17.81
C ALA A 51 -15.15 -27.60 16.56
N ALA A 52 -15.32 -26.69 15.58
CA ALA A 52 -16.00 -27.00 14.33
C ALA A 52 -15.26 -28.03 13.46
N LEU A 53 -13.93 -27.98 13.41
CA LEU A 53 -13.13 -28.96 12.68
C LEU A 53 -13.10 -30.33 13.37
N SER A 54 -13.16 -30.35 14.71
CA SER A 54 -13.11 -31.58 15.51
C SER A 54 -14.32 -32.50 15.35
N VAL A 55 -15.43 -31.97 14.83
CA VAL A 55 -16.67 -32.74 14.61
C VAL A 55 -16.82 -33.24 13.16
N LEU A 56 -15.89 -32.90 12.26
CA LEU A 56 -15.91 -33.38 10.88
C LEU A 56 -15.54 -34.86 10.78
N ALA A 57 -16.06 -35.54 9.75
CA ALA A 57 -15.60 -36.88 9.40
C ALA A 57 -14.14 -36.81 8.87
N PRO A 58 -13.34 -37.89 8.98
CA PRO A 58 -11.94 -37.87 8.55
C PRO A 58 -11.71 -37.42 7.10
N THR A 59 -12.61 -37.79 6.17
CA THR A 59 -12.51 -37.37 4.76
C THR A 59 -12.76 -35.87 4.61
N ASP A 60 -13.84 -35.36 5.21
CA ASP A 60 -14.19 -33.93 5.16
C ASP A 60 -13.09 -33.07 5.81
N LEU A 61 -12.54 -33.54 6.95
CA LEU A 61 -11.42 -32.86 7.62
C LEU A 61 -10.16 -32.84 6.74
N ALA A 62 -9.91 -33.89 5.96
CA ALA A 62 -8.79 -33.94 5.03
C ALA A 62 -8.97 -32.95 3.86
N GLU A 63 -10.18 -32.84 3.32
CA GLU A 63 -10.52 -31.86 2.29
C GLU A 63 -10.41 -30.42 2.80
N GLU A 64 -10.98 -30.12 3.97
CA GLU A 64 -10.87 -28.82 4.61
C GLU A 64 -9.43 -28.46 4.97
N ARG A 65 -8.64 -29.44 5.43
CA ARG A 65 -7.20 -29.27 5.66
C ARG A 65 -6.48 -28.86 4.37
N LEU A 66 -6.70 -29.54 3.26
CA LEU A 66 -6.04 -29.21 1.98
C LEU A 66 -6.42 -27.81 1.50
N ARG A 67 -7.71 -27.47 1.56
CA ARG A 67 -8.23 -26.17 1.16
C ARG A 67 -7.68 -25.04 2.03
N LEU A 68 -7.71 -25.19 3.36
CA LEU A 68 -7.23 -24.16 4.28
C LEU A 68 -5.73 -23.94 4.14
N LEU A 69 -4.94 -25.02 4.04
CA LEU A 69 -3.51 -24.90 3.81
C LEU A 69 -3.20 -24.22 2.48
N ALA A 70 -3.95 -24.52 1.41
CA ALA A 70 -3.78 -23.84 0.12
C ALA A 70 -4.04 -22.33 0.20
N LEU A 71 -5.11 -21.91 0.89
CA LEU A 71 -5.41 -20.48 1.07
C LEU A 71 -4.34 -19.76 1.89
N VAL A 72 -3.84 -20.39 2.95
CA VAL A 72 -2.76 -19.83 3.79
C VAL A 72 -1.44 -19.78 3.01
N ASP A 73 -1.14 -20.82 2.23
CA ASP A 73 0.08 -20.89 1.42
C ASP A 73 0.07 -19.82 0.32
N GLU A 74 -1.05 -19.60 -0.36
CA GLU A 74 -1.25 -18.51 -1.34
C GLU A 74 -1.01 -17.13 -0.71
N LEU A 75 -1.60 -16.89 0.47
CA LEU A 75 -1.43 -15.62 1.20
C LEU A 75 0.04 -15.36 1.54
N MET A 76 0.76 -16.40 1.95
CA MET A 76 2.15 -16.31 2.38
C MET A 76 3.15 -16.46 1.22
N GLY A 77 2.71 -16.75 0.00
CA GLY A 77 3.56 -17.09 -1.15
C GLY A 77 4.32 -18.43 -0.99
N ALA A 78 3.89 -19.29 -0.06
CA ALA A 78 4.48 -20.59 0.22
C ALA A 78 3.98 -21.69 -0.74
N ASP A 79 2.98 -21.38 -1.56
CA ASP A 79 2.46 -22.21 -2.63
C ASP A 79 3.36 -22.20 -3.89
N ARG A 80 4.43 -21.41 -3.89
CA ARG A 80 5.44 -21.36 -4.95
C ARG A 80 6.67 -22.23 -4.67
N VAL A 81 7.38 -22.57 -5.75
CA VAL A 81 8.65 -23.29 -5.67
C VAL A 81 9.80 -22.30 -5.46
N HIS A 82 10.28 -22.22 -4.23
CA HIS A 82 11.39 -21.35 -3.86
C HIS A 82 12.75 -22.05 -4.05
N LYS A 83 13.42 -21.77 -5.16
CA LYS A 83 14.71 -22.36 -5.52
C LYS A 83 15.66 -21.30 -6.09
N PRO A 84 16.65 -20.81 -5.31
CA PRO A 84 17.68 -19.90 -5.81
C PRO A 84 18.69 -20.58 -6.71
N LEU A 85 19.56 -19.80 -7.37
CA LEU A 85 20.63 -20.33 -8.24
C LEU A 85 21.49 -21.36 -7.48
N PHE A 86 21.94 -21.00 -6.27
CA PHE A 86 22.73 -21.86 -5.38
C PHE A 86 21.85 -22.56 -4.34
N ARG A 87 21.67 -23.88 -4.46
CA ARG A 87 20.81 -24.72 -3.59
C ARG A 87 21.21 -24.67 -2.13
N ARG A 88 22.51 -24.58 -1.81
CA ARG A 88 23.03 -24.53 -0.43
C ARG A 88 23.27 -23.09 0.05
N PHE A 89 22.62 -22.09 -0.52
CA PHE A 89 22.61 -20.71 -0.02
C PHE A 89 22.30 -20.65 1.49
N PRO A 90 23.01 -19.82 2.29
CA PRO A 90 24.08 -18.88 1.90
C PRO A 90 25.50 -19.47 1.91
N PHE A 91 25.66 -20.77 2.22
CA PHE A 91 26.97 -21.35 2.52
C PHE A 91 27.81 -21.65 1.28
N SER A 92 27.17 -21.99 0.17
CA SER A 92 27.89 -22.36 -1.06
C SER A 92 28.20 -21.20 -1.99
N ILE A 93 27.83 -19.97 -1.61
CA ILE A 93 28.16 -18.78 -2.40
C ILE A 93 29.69 -18.64 -2.48
N PRO A 94 30.28 -18.45 -3.67
CA PRO A 94 31.73 -18.31 -3.82
C PRO A 94 32.29 -17.22 -2.90
N GLN A 95 33.42 -17.47 -2.25
CA GLN A 95 34.11 -16.46 -1.42
C GLN A 95 34.78 -15.39 -2.30
N ASP A 96 35.32 -15.82 -3.44
CA ASP A 96 35.92 -14.96 -4.47
C ASP A 96 34.95 -14.86 -5.65
N THR A 97 34.05 -13.88 -5.58
CA THR A 97 32.99 -13.64 -6.56
C THR A 97 33.55 -13.13 -7.90
N GLU A 98 34.66 -12.38 -7.87
CA GLU A 98 35.35 -11.89 -9.06
C GLU A 98 35.95 -13.06 -9.86
N ARG A 99 36.71 -13.95 -9.22
CA ARG A 99 37.25 -15.13 -9.90
C ARG A 99 36.15 -16.02 -10.45
N TRP A 100 35.06 -16.19 -9.71
CA TRP A 100 33.89 -16.93 -10.18
C TRP A 100 33.30 -16.31 -11.46
N TYR A 101 33.10 -14.99 -11.47
CA TYR A 101 32.63 -14.24 -12.65
C TYR A 101 33.60 -14.38 -13.84
N VAL A 102 34.90 -14.22 -13.63
CA VAL A 102 35.92 -14.37 -14.69
C VAL A 102 35.88 -15.79 -15.27
N GLY A 103 35.81 -16.82 -14.41
CA GLY A 103 35.70 -18.20 -14.86
C GLY A 103 34.45 -18.46 -15.70
N ARG A 104 33.33 -17.82 -15.35
CA ARG A 104 32.09 -17.85 -16.13
C ARG A 104 32.27 -17.25 -17.52
N VAL A 105 32.88 -16.07 -17.60
CA VAL A 105 33.14 -15.36 -18.88
C VAL A 105 34.09 -16.16 -19.76
N PHE A 106 35.15 -16.75 -19.19
CA PHE A 106 36.06 -17.61 -19.93
C PHE A 106 35.38 -18.86 -20.49
N ALA A 107 34.56 -19.54 -19.67
CA ALA A 107 33.77 -20.67 -20.12
C ALA A 107 32.78 -20.27 -21.22
N LEU A 108 32.17 -19.08 -21.15
CA LEU A 108 31.26 -18.60 -22.19
C LEU A 108 31.97 -18.30 -23.52
N LEU A 109 33.10 -17.59 -23.47
CA LEU A 109 33.75 -17.03 -24.66
C LEU A 109 34.72 -17.99 -25.34
N LEU A 110 35.36 -18.87 -24.57
CA LEU A 110 36.48 -19.68 -25.05
C LEU A 110 36.17 -21.17 -25.12
N GLN A 111 35.05 -21.65 -24.55
CA GLN A 111 34.72 -23.06 -24.57
C GLN A 111 34.14 -23.49 -25.93
N GLU A 112 34.86 -24.33 -26.67
CA GLU A 112 34.39 -25.02 -27.87
C GLU A 112 33.91 -26.45 -27.56
N PRO A 113 33.11 -27.07 -28.45
CA PRO A 113 32.82 -28.50 -28.37
C PRO A 113 34.11 -29.35 -28.42
N GLU A 114 34.12 -30.48 -27.72
CA GLU A 114 35.18 -31.52 -27.78
C GLU A 114 36.58 -31.11 -27.25
N GLN A 115 36.89 -29.83 -27.09
CA GLN A 115 38.14 -29.41 -26.45
C GLN A 115 38.13 -29.67 -24.93
N PRO A 116 39.32 -29.83 -24.30
CA PRO A 116 39.41 -29.88 -22.84
C PRO A 116 38.83 -28.64 -22.18
N CYS A 117 38.39 -28.76 -20.92
CA CYS A 117 37.79 -27.63 -20.22
C CYS A 117 38.78 -26.45 -20.12
N VAL A 118 38.37 -25.25 -20.53
CA VAL A 118 39.21 -24.03 -20.46
C VAL A 118 39.57 -23.59 -19.04
N LEU A 119 38.90 -24.16 -18.01
CA LEU A 119 39.12 -23.82 -16.60
C LEU A 119 40.06 -24.81 -15.89
N CYS A 120 39.92 -26.12 -16.15
CA CYS A 120 40.70 -27.15 -15.47
C CYS A 120 41.60 -27.99 -16.39
N GLY A 121 41.46 -27.89 -17.71
CA GLY A 121 42.23 -28.66 -18.69
C GLY A 121 41.78 -30.12 -18.87
N GLU A 122 40.73 -30.57 -18.17
CA GLU A 122 40.28 -31.97 -18.22
C GLU A 122 39.42 -32.24 -19.47
N ALA A 123 39.74 -33.30 -20.20
CA ALA A 123 39.00 -33.72 -21.40
C ALA A 123 37.72 -34.49 -21.05
N GLY A 124 36.71 -34.44 -21.92
CA GLY A 124 35.48 -35.23 -21.78
C GLY A 124 34.55 -34.85 -20.61
N THR A 125 34.81 -33.72 -19.93
CA THR A 125 33.99 -33.24 -18.80
C THR A 125 32.98 -32.16 -19.17
N VAL A 126 33.11 -31.60 -20.37
CA VAL A 126 32.31 -30.48 -20.88
C VAL A 126 31.13 -31.01 -21.68
N HIS A 127 29.92 -30.61 -21.30
CA HIS A 127 28.70 -31.03 -21.99
C HIS A 127 27.74 -29.84 -22.16
N PRO A 128 26.94 -29.80 -23.23
CA PRO A 128 25.88 -28.81 -23.36
C PRO A 128 24.81 -29.02 -22.27
N VAL A 129 24.22 -27.92 -21.81
CA VAL A 129 23.14 -27.92 -20.80
C VAL A 129 21.84 -27.39 -21.39
N ALA A 130 20.75 -28.14 -21.27
CA ALA A 130 19.43 -27.74 -21.73
C ALA A 130 18.77 -26.69 -20.79
N PRO A 131 18.03 -25.71 -21.33
CA PRO A 131 17.72 -25.47 -22.75
C PRO A 131 18.71 -24.52 -23.44
N CYS A 132 19.69 -23.97 -22.72
CA CYS A 132 20.55 -22.90 -23.24
C CYS A 132 21.68 -23.36 -24.17
N ALA A 133 21.96 -24.66 -24.20
CA ALA A 133 23.07 -25.30 -24.93
C ALA A 133 24.48 -24.81 -24.57
N HIS A 134 24.66 -24.04 -23.50
CA HIS A 134 25.99 -23.66 -23.02
C HIS A 134 26.80 -24.89 -22.62
N LEU A 135 28.08 -24.87 -22.98
CA LEU A 135 29.05 -25.92 -22.68
C LEU A 135 29.56 -25.77 -21.25
N VAL A 136 29.22 -26.72 -20.38
CA VAL A 136 29.50 -26.67 -18.95
C VAL A 136 30.37 -27.86 -18.54
N CYS A 137 31.51 -27.56 -17.90
CA CYS A 137 32.35 -28.59 -17.28
C CYS A 137 31.71 -29.10 -15.98
N ARG A 138 31.33 -30.38 -15.96
CA ARG A 138 30.69 -31.04 -14.81
C ARG A 138 31.64 -31.25 -13.61
N THR A 139 32.92 -30.92 -13.75
CA THR A 139 33.92 -30.98 -12.67
C THR A 139 34.15 -29.60 -12.06
N CYS A 140 34.26 -28.54 -12.88
CA CYS A 140 34.44 -27.18 -12.41
C CYS A 140 33.17 -26.58 -11.78
N TRP A 141 32.00 -27.04 -12.22
CA TRP A 141 30.71 -26.57 -11.76
C TRP A 141 29.96 -27.71 -11.05
N ASP A 142 29.70 -27.56 -9.75
CA ASP A 142 29.03 -28.59 -8.94
C ASP A 142 27.52 -28.59 -9.19
N GLY A 143 27.06 -29.38 -10.16
CA GLY A 143 25.64 -29.51 -10.48
C GLY A 143 24.75 -30.05 -9.36
N ALA A 144 25.30 -30.48 -8.21
CA ALA A 144 24.51 -30.73 -7.00
C ALA A 144 24.05 -29.43 -6.32
N ASP A 145 24.74 -28.32 -6.55
CA ASP A 145 24.46 -27.03 -5.92
C ASP A 145 23.74 -26.03 -6.83
N TYR A 146 23.68 -26.28 -8.13
CA TYR A 146 23.05 -25.35 -9.07
C TYR A 146 21.58 -25.71 -9.35
N THR A 147 20.75 -24.70 -9.57
CA THR A 147 19.39 -24.85 -10.15
C THR A 147 19.26 -24.23 -11.54
N GLY A 148 20.26 -23.44 -11.95
CA GLY A 148 20.38 -22.82 -13.27
C GLY A 148 21.74 -23.14 -13.91
N CYS A 149 21.92 -22.73 -15.15
CA CYS A 149 23.16 -22.90 -15.88
C CYS A 149 24.23 -22.02 -15.21
N PRO A 150 25.41 -22.56 -14.83
CA PRO A 150 26.44 -21.74 -14.18
C PRO A 150 27.02 -20.66 -15.09
N VAL A 151 26.77 -20.74 -16.41
CA VAL A 151 27.28 -19.79 -17.42
C VAL A 151 26.31 -18.65 -17.69
N CYS A 152 25.04 -18.97 -17.98
CA CYS A 152 24.04 -17.97 -18.36
C CYS A 152 22.91 -17.80 -17.36
N HIS A 153 22.94 -18.54 -16.25
CA HIS A 153 21.99 -18.45 -15.13
C HIS A 153 20.53 -18.82 -15.45
N ARG A 154 20.21 -19.08 -16.71
CA ARG A 154 18.92 -19.65 -17.12
C ARG A 154 18.63 -20.96 -16.37
N ARG A 155 17.38 -21.15 -15.95
CA ARG A 155 16.90 -22.42 -15.39
C ARG A 155 17.23 -23.57 -16.33
N VAL A 156 17.77 -24.64 -15.74
CA VAL A 156 18.13 -25.87 -16.45
C VAL A 156 16.94 -26.82 -16.42
N ASP A 157 16.79 -27.60 -17.49
CA ASP A 157 15.81 -28.69 -17.53
C ASP A 157 16.02 -29.63 -16.32
N PRO A 158 15.00 -29.88 -15.48
CA PRO A 158 15.12 -30.80 -14.34
C PRO A 158 15.65 -32.20 -14.68
N ALA A 159 15.54 -32.64 -15.94
CA ALA A 159 16.04 -33.92 -16.43
C ALA A 159 17.49 -33.86 -16.96
N ASP A 160 18.11 -32.69 -17.06
CA ASP A 160 19.47 -32.55 -17.58
C ASP A 160 20.50 -33.23 -16.65
N PRO A 161 21.42 -34.07 -17.17
CA PRO A 161 22.42 -34.76 -16.34
C PRO A 161 23.41 -33.86 -15.61
N PHE A 162 23.48 -32.57 -15.95
CA PHE A 162 24.22 -31.59 -15.15
C PHE A 162 23.64 -31.49 -13.74
N LEU A 163 22.31 -31.45 -13.60
CA LEU A 163 21.66 -31.35 -12.29
C LEU A 163 21.77 -32.67 -11.54
N ARG A 164 22.57 -32.68 -10.48
CA ARG A 164 22.71 -33.87 -9.63
C ARG A 164 21.73 -33.82 -8.48
N PRO A 165 21.23 -34.97 -8.01
CA PRO A 165 20.52 -35.04 -6.75
C PRO A 165 21.45 -34.56 -5.65
N ASP A 166 21.01 -33.58 -4.87
CA ASP A 166 21.74 -33.16 -3.69
C ASP A 166 21.53 -34.23 -2.60
N ARG A 167 22.58 -35.02 -2.32
CA ARG A 167 22.56 -36.05 -1.28
C ARG A 167 22.45 -35.43 0.11
N ASP A 168 22.91 -34.20 0.28
CA ASP A 168 22.82 -33.41 1.51
C ASP A 168 21.48 -32.70 1.64
N GLU A 169 20.67 -32.57 0.58
CA GLU A 169 19.32 -31.96 0.67
C GLU A 169 18.40 -32.78 1.59
N ARG A 170 18.50 -34.11 1.55
CA ARG A 170 17.74 -35.00 2.44
C ARG A 170 18.24 -34.90 3.89
N ALA A 171 19.55 -34.72 4.08
CA ALA A 171 20.16 -34.52 5.39
C ALA A 171 19.85 -33.12 5.95
N GLY A 172 19.87 -32.09 5.11
CA GLY A 172 19.52 -30.70 5.37
C GLY A 172 18.04 -30.51 5.67
N ARG A 173 17.13 -31.13 4.89
CA ARG A 173 15.68 -31.21 5.20
C ARG A 173 15.43 -31.95 6.51
N ARG A 174 16.19 -33.01 6.83
CA ARG A 174 16.13 -33.68 8.13
C ARG A 174 16.70 -32.83 9.25
N ALA A 175 17.77 -32.09 9.01
CA ALA A 175 18.44 -31.23 9.99
C ALA A 175 17.63 -29.96 10.28
N THR A 176 16.98 -29.35 9.29
CA THR A 176 16.03 -28.25 9.48
C THR A 176 14.77 -28.74 10.18
N ARG A 177 14.24 -29.92 9.83
CA ARG A 177 13.11 -30.55 10.53
C ARG A 177 13.47 -30.99 11.96
N ALA A 178 14.70 -31.40 12.22
CA ALA A 178 15.22 -31.73 13.55
C ALA A 178 15.56 -30.46 14.37
N ALA A 179 16.07 -29.40 13.74
CA ALA A 179 16.30 -28.10 14.35
C ALA A 179 14.97 -27.43 14.75
N ARG A 180 13.92 -27.56 13.91
CA ARG A 180 12.53 -27.21 14.25
C ARG A 180 11.98 -27.99 15.45
N LYS A 181 12.47 -29.20 15.72
CA LYS A 181 12.07 -30.05 16.86
C LYS A 181 12.94 -29.88 18.12
N GLY A 182 14.17 -29.38 17.99
CA GLY A 182 15.21 -29.48 19.03
C GLY A 182 15.61 -28.17 19.72
N LYS A 183 15.21 -27.01 19.20
CA LYS A 183 15.36 -25.69 19.84
C LYS A 183 14.08 -24.90 19.56
N GLY A 184 13.63 -24.08 20.51
CA GLY A 184 12.36 -23.33 20.41
C GLY A 184 12.15 -22.75 19.01
N LEU A 185 10.98 -23.00 18.42
CA LEU A 185 10.68 -22.54 17.06
C LEU A 185 10.92 -21.02 16.97
N PRO A 186 11.54 -20.51 15.89
CA PRO A 186 11.68 -19.07 15.67
C PRO A 186 10.34 -18.34 15.88
N SER A 187 10.36 -17.21 16.57
CA SER A 187 9.15 -16.43 16.89
C SER A 187 8.71 -15.57 15.69
N GLY A 188 7.76 -16.07 14.91
CA GLY A 188 7.04 -15.31 13.89
C GLY A 188 5.77 -14.66 14.44
N PRO A 189 5.17 -13.68 13.74
CA PRO A 189 3.88 -13.14 14.13
C PRO A 189 2.81 -14.23 13.95
N LEU A 190 2.09 -14.58 15.02
CA LEU A 190 1.01 -15.56 14.96
C LEU A 190 -0.30 -14.89 14.55
N ARG A 191 -0.99 -15.47 13.57
CA ARG A 191 -2.28 -15.03 13.04
C ARG A 191 -3.38 -16.00 13.48
N LEU A 192 -4.35 -15.51 14.23
CA LEU A 192 -5.47 -16.32 14.68
C LEU A 192 -6.55 -16.44 13.58
N LEU A 193 -6.91 -17.67 13.24
CA LEU A 193 -7.99 -18.02 12.32
C LEU A 193 -9.29 -18.27 13.09
N ARG A 194 -10.40 -17.73 12.61
CA ARG A 194 -11.70 -17.76 13.29
C ARG A 194 -12.74 -18.49 12.46
N LEU A 195 -13.74 -19.06 13.12
CA LEU A 195 -14.88 -19.65 12.43
C LEU A 195 -15.78 -18.54 11.87
N GLY A 196 -16.05 -18.57 10.57
CA GLY A 196 -17.06 -17.74 9.95
C GLY A 196 -18.45 -18.35 10.15
N THR A 197 -19.41 -17.56 10.64
CA THR A 197 -20.78 -18.03 10.95
C THR A 197 -21.82 -17.63 9.91
N GLY A 198 -21.49 -16.70 9.00
CA GLY A 198 -22.39 -16.25 7.95
C GLY A 198 -21.64 -15.62 6.77
N LEU A 199 -21.36 -16.40 5.73
CA LEU A 199 -20.64 -15.94 4.54
C LEU A 199 -21.30 -14.71 3.89
N PRO A 200 -22.63 -14.66 3.66
CA PRO A 200 -23.26 -13.47 3.08
C PRO A 200 -23.14 -12.22 3.96
N GLN A 201 -23.25 -12.38 5.28
CA GLN A 201 -23.15 -11.27 6.25
C GLN A 201 -21.74 -10.71 6.30
N ASP A 202 -20.72 -11.56 6.29
CA ASP A 202 -19.32 -11.14 6.26
C ASP A 202 -18.96 -10.46 4.93
N CYS A 203 -19.44 -10.99 3.80
CA CYS A 203 -19.32 -10.31 2.50
C CYS A 203 -19.96 -8.91 2.54
N ALA A 204 -21.20 -8.81 3.00
CA ALA A 204 -21.93 -7.54 3.09
C ALA A 204 -21.20 -6.53 3.99
N ARG A 205 -20.67 -7.00 5.12
CA ARG A 205 -19.88 -6.18 6.05
C ARG A 205 -18.61 -5.63 5.41
N VAL A 206 -17.86 -6.47 4.70
CA VAL A 206 -16.63 -6.04 4.00
C VAL A 206 -16.97 -5.06 2.88
N VAL A 207 -18.01 -5.33 2.09
CA VAL A 207 -18.47 -4.41 1.03
C VAL A 207 -18.86 -3.07 1.63
N ALA A 208 -19.68 -3.05 2.70
CA ALA A 208 -20.09 -1.82 3.36
C ALA A 208 -18.89 -0.99 3.86
N SER A 209 -17.90 -1.65 4.49
CA SER A 209 -16.66 -0.98 4.93
C SER A 209 -15.87 -0.40 3.76
N LEU A 210 -15.71 -1.12 2.65
CA LEU A 210 -15.01 -0.63 1.44
C LEU A 210 -15.75 0.55 0.80
N LEU A 211 -17.09 0.55 0.80
CA LEU A 211 -17.89 1.65 0.25
C LEU A 211 -17.89 2.90 1.13
N ALA A 212 -17.72 2.74 2.45
CA ALA A 212 -17.68 3.83 3.42
C ALA A 212 -16.33 4.57 3.45
N ARG A 213 -15.30 4.07 2.75
CA ARG A 213 -13.96 4.69 2.76
C ARG A 213 -13.97 6.12 2.24
N GLN A 214 -13.22 6.98 2.93
CA GLN A 214 -12.98 8.39 2.55
C GLN A 214 -11.72 8.58 1.69
N THR A 215 -10.93 7.53 1.51
CA THR A 215 -9.72 7.49 0.68
C THR A 215 -9.93 6.58 -0.55
N PRO A 216 -9.32 6.88 -1.70
CA PRO A 216 -9.32 5.98 -2.84
C PRO A 216 -8.84 4.58 -2.45
N LEU A 217 -9.62 3.55 -2.80
CA LEU A 217 -9.28 2.15 -2.51
C LEU A 217 -7.92 1.75 -3.10
N SER A 218 -7.19 0.92 -2.36
CA SER A 218 -5.97 0.28 -2.84
C SER A 218 -6.26 -0.69 -4.00
N PRO A 219 -5.25 -1.09 -4.79
CA PRO A 219 -5.42 -2.13 -5.80
C PRO A 219 -6.01 -3.43 -5.22
N GLU A 220 -5.59 -3.84 -4.02
CA GLU A 220 -6.15 -5.00 -3.32
C GLU A 220 -7.63 -4.79 -2.98
N ASP A 221 -7.98 -3.65 -2.38
CA ASP A 221 -9.35 -3.34 -1.98
C ASP A 221 -10.30 -3.24 -3.18
N ARG A 222 -9.82 -2.74 -4.33
CA ARG A 222 -10.59 -2.70 -5.58
C ARG A 222 -10.86 -4.12 -6.11
N ASP A 223 -9.88 -5.00 -6.05
CA ASP A 223 -10.03 -6.40 -6.46
C ASP A 223 -10.97 -7.15 -5.52
N ASP A 224 -10.87 -6.90 -4.21
CA ASP A 224 -11.76 -7.45 -3.20
C ASP A 224 -13.20 -7.02 -3.44
N LEU A 225 -13.41 -5.72 -3.63
CA LEU A 225 -14.73 -5.20 -3.96
C LEU A 225 -15.27 -5.83 -5.25
N ALA A 226 -14.44 -5.96 -6.29
CA ALA A 226 -14.85 -6.60 -7.54
C ALA A 226 -15.21 -8.09 -7.39
N ARG A 227 -14.54 -8.82 -6.48
CA ARG A 227 -14.82 -10.23 -6.18
C ARG A 227 -16.06 -10.41 -5.31
N LEU A 228 -16.35 -9.46 -4.42
CA LEU A 228 -17.45 -9.53 -3.46
C LEU A 228 -18.78 -9.00 -4.02
N LEU A 229 -18.76 -7.96 -4.86
CA LEU A 229 -19.97 -7.35 -5.44
C LEU A 229 -20.92 -8.36 -6.11
N PRO A 230 -20.46 -9.37 -6.88
CA PRO A 230 -21.36 -10.36 -7.48
C PRO A 230 -22.19 -11.17 -6.46
N ALA A 231 -21.71 -11.31 -5.23
CA ALA A 231 -22.41 -12.00 -4.15
C ALA A 231 -23.49 -11.13 -3.46
N ALA A 232 -23.55 -9.83 -3.76
CA ALA A 232 -24.53 -8.93 -3.18
C ALA A 232 -25.95 -9.13 -3.77
N PRO A 233 -27.02 -8.83 -3.01
CA PRO A 233 -28.39 -8.88 -3.51
C PRO A 233 -28.66 -7.98 -4.71
N ALA A 234 -29.56 -8.40 -5.60
CA ALA A 234 -29.89 -7.68 -6.83
C ALA A 234 -30.78 -6.43 -6.61
N ASP A 235 -31.49 -6.35 -5.48
CA ASP A 235 -32.44 -5.28 -5.15
C ASP A 235 -31.79 -3.95 -4.72
N LEU A 236 -30.45 -3.90 -4.66
CA LEU A 236 -29.61 -2.75 -4.31
C LEU A 236 -29.95 -2.05 -2.98
N GLY A 237 -30.83 -2.62 -2.14
CA GLY A 237 -31.21 -2.05 -0.84
C GLY A 237 -30.06 -1.99 0.16
N TRP A 238 -29.00 -2.74 -0.09
CA TRP A 238 -27.75 -2.74 0.67
C TRP A 238 -26.79 -1.60 0.28
N LEU A 239 -27.00 -0.95 -0.87
CA LEU A 239 -26.10 0.09 -1.37
C LEU A 239 -26.27 1.36 -0.51
N PRO A 240 -25.19 1.93 0.04
CA PRO A 240 -25.30 3.13 0.86
C PRO A 240 -25.81 4.33 0.04
N GLY A 241 -26.51 5.25 0.73
CA GLY A 241 -26.99 6.49 0.13
C GLY A 241 -25.85 7.38 -0.40
N GLU A 242 -24.65 7.26 0.15
CA GLU A 242 -23.47 7.96 -0.33
C GLU A 242 -22.27 7.02 -0.45
N ILE A 243 -21.49 7.21 -1.52
CA ILE A 243 -20.14 6.64 -1.68
C ILE A 243 -19.19 7.83 -1.79
N PRO A 244 -18.45 8.18 -0.72
CA PRO A 244 -17.70 9.44 -0.63
C PRO A 244 -16.64 9.57 -1.75
N VAL A 245 -15.98 8.45 -2.03
CA VAL A 245 -14.92 8.40 -3.03
C VAL A 245 -15.49 8.23 -4.42
N ARG A 246 -15.30 9.25 -5.25
CA ARG A 246 -15.78 9.32 -6.64
C ARG A 246 -15.32 8.16 -7.52
N GLU A 247 -14.12 7.65 -7.29
CA GLU A 247 -13.56 6.52 -8.04
C GLU A 247 -14.21 5.19 -7.65
N THR A 248 -14.39 4.95 -6.35
CA THR A 248 -15.15 3.81 -5.81
C THR A 248 -16.58 3.83 -6.32
N LYS A 249 -17.23 4.99 -6.29
CA LYS A 249 -18.59 5.17 -6.81
C LYS A 249 -18.70 4.78 -8.28
N ALA A 250 -17.77 5.25 -9.13
CA ALA A 250 -17.75 4.91 -10.54
C ALA A 250 -17.47 3.41 -10.80
N LEU A 251 -16.57 2.80 -10.01
CA LEU A 251 -16.30 1.37 -10.07
C LEU A 251 -17.57 0.56 -9.77
N VAL A 252 -18.25 0.87 -8.67
CA VAL A 252 -19.49 0.18 -8.25
C VAL A 252 -20.59 0.36 -9.28
N LEU A 253 -20.88 1.60 -9.69
CA LEU A 253 -21.91 1.85 -10.71
C LEU A 253 -21.60 1.15 -12.03
N GLY A 254 -20.34 1.14 -12.46
CA GLY A 254 -19.91 0.45 -13.68
C GLY A 254 -20.08 -1.06 -13.59
N ARG A 255 -19.81 -1.68 -12.42
CA ARG A 255 -20.05 -3.11 -12.18
C ARG A 255 -21.54 -3.45 -12.14
N LEU A 256 -22.35 -2.64 -11.44
CA LEU A 256 -23.79 -2.85 -11.35
C LEU A 256 -24.50 -2.70 -12.72
N LEU A 257 -24.04 -1.77 -13.57
CA LEU A 257 -24.53 -1.63 -14.94
C LEU A 257 -24.05 -2.76 -15.87
N GLY A 258 -22.94 -3.42 -15.54
CA GLY A 258 -22.40 -4.54 -16.31
C GLY A 258 -23.00 -5.89 -15.95
N ASP A 259 -23.76 -5.99 -14.86
CA ASP A 259 -24.43 -7.21 -14.40
C ASP A 259 -25.93 -7.16 -14.75
N TRP A 260 -26.38 -8.15 -15.50
CA TRP A 260 -27.76 -8.26 -15.98
C TRP A 260 -28.80 -8.31 -14.85
N ARG A 261 -28.40 -8.73 -13.64
CA ARG A 261 -29.28 -8.80 -12.47
C ARG A 261 -29.56 -7.41 -11.87
N THR A 262 -28.65 -6.46 -12.07
CA THR A 262 -28.67 -5.15 -11.39
C THR A 262 -28.78 -3.96 -12.33
N GLU A 263 -28.61 -4.15 -13.65
CA GLU A 263 -28.58 -3.05 -14.63
C GLU A 263 -29.83 -2.16 -14.56
N ASP A 264 -31.02 -2.75 -14.50
CA ASP A 264 -32.29 -2.02 -14.49
C ASP A 264 -32.49 -1.23 -13.19
N ALA A 265 -32.05 -1.76 -12.05
CA ALA A 265 -32.09 -1.08 -10.76
C ALA A 265 -31.01 0.00 -10.62
N ALA A 266 -29.85 -0.18 -11.27
CA ALA A 266 -28.73 0.74 -11.20
C ALA A 266 -28.88 1.96 -12.13
N ARG A 267 -29.56 1.82 -13.27
CA ARG A 267 -29.70 2.91 -14.26
C ARG A 267 -30.36 4.18 -13.70
N PRO A 268 -31.46 4.12 -12.92
CA PRO A 268 -32.05 5.32 -12.33
C PRO A 268 -31.13 6.06 -11.35
N LEU A 269 -30.19 5.35 -10.71
CA LEU A 269 -29.26 5.92 -9.74
C LEU A 269 -28.27 6.90 -10.39
N LEU A 270 -28.05 6.85 -11.72
CA LEU A 270 -27.05 7.66 -12.40
C LEU A 270 -27.32 9.17 -12.24
N ALA A 271 -28.57 9.59 -12.35
CA ALA A 271 -28.93 11.00 -12.22
C ALA A 271 -28.73 11.56 -10.81
N GLU A 272 -28.95 10.74 -9.79
CA GLU A 272 -28.74 11.10 -8.39
C GLU A 272 -27.25 11.05 -8.02
N ARG A 273 -26.53 10.01 -8.48
CA ARG A 273 -25.18 9.69 -8.01
C ARG A 273 -24.08 10.38 -8.81
N LEU A 274 -24.28 10.73 -10.08
CA LEU A 274 -23.25 11.38 -10.92
C LEU A 274 -23.33 12.91 -10.80
N THR A 275 -22.77 13.47 -9.73
CA THR A 275 -22.92 14.90 -9.42
C THR A 275 -21.84 15.80 -10.05
N THR A 276 -20.90 15.25 -10.81
CA THR A 276 -19.84 16.00 -11.51
C THR A 276 -19.64 15.43 -12.90
N ALA A 277 -19.10 16.23 -13.82
CA ALA A 277 -18.80 15.72 -15.16
C ALA A 277 -17.73 14.63 -15.06
N THR A 278 -16.72 14.84 -14.21
CA THR A 278 -15.67 13.84 -14.01
C THR A 278 -16.23 12.49 -13.54
N ASP A 279 -17.33 12.44 -12.78
CA ASP A 279 -17.98 11.17 -12.43
C ASP A 279 -18.52 10.42 -13.66
N VAL A 280 -19.10 11.13 -14.63
CA VAL A 280 -19.53 10.57 -15.92
C VAL A 280 -18.33 10.02 -16.69
N LEU A 281 -17.22 10.76 -16.73
CA LEU A 281 -16.00 10.32 -17.40
C LEU A 281 -15.41 9.05 -16.76
N ARG A 282 -15.38 8.97 -15.42
CA ARG A 282 -14.92 7.80 -14.68
C ARG A 282 -15.79 6.59 -14.96
N LEU A 283 -17.12 6.75 -14.96
CA LEU A 283 -18.05 5.67 -15.28
C LEU A 283 -17.82 5.15 -16.70
N LEU A 284 -17.67 6.05 -17.68
CA LEU A 284 -17.34 5.66 -19.05
C LEU A 284 -16.02 4.90 -19.14
N ALA A 285 -15.02 5.27 -18.35
CA ALA A 285 -13.74 4.57 -18.32
C ALA A 285 -13.91 3.14 -17.79
N VAL A 286 -14.64 2.96 -16.68
CA VAL A 286 -14.93 1.64 -16.09
C VAL A 286 -15.72 0.75 -17.06
N LEU A 287 -16.77 1.27 -17.69
CA LEU A 287 -17.57 0.55 -18.69
C LEU A 287 -16.77 0.16 -19.93
N SER A 288 -15.63 0.82 -20.17
CA SER A 288 -14.72 0.53 -21.28
C SER A 288 -13.57 -0.40 -20.89
N GLY A 289 -13.64 -1.02 -19.71
CA GLY A 289 -12.59 -1.91 -19.20
C GLY A 289 -11.37 -1.20 -18.61
N GLY A 290 -11.42 0.13 -18.45
CA GLY A 290 -10.36 0.90 -17.79
C GLY A 290 -10.63 1.16 -16.31
N GLU A 291 -9.72 1.89 -15.66
CA GLU A 291 -9.88 2.23 -14.26
C GLU A 291 -10.60 3.57 -14.05
N ALA A 292 -11.36 3.68 -12.95
CA ALA A 292 -11.97 4.93 -12.50
C ALA A 292 -10.93 6.02 -12.13
N GLY A 293 -9.66 5.63 -11.98
CA GLY A 293 -8.53 6.53 -11.80
C GLY A 293 -8.14 7.34 -13.03
N LEU A 294 -8.71 7.04 -14.22
CA LEU A 294 -8.40 7.70 -15.50
C LEU A 294 -6.92 7.62 -15.94
N LEU A 295 -6.18 6.64 -15.42
CA LEU A 295 -4.75 6.41 -15.70
C LEU A 295 -4.49 4.89 -15.84
N PRO A 296 -4.21 4.38 -17.06
CA PRO A 296 -4.16 5.09 -18.32
C PRO A 296 -5.61 5.35 -18.78
N LEU A 297 -5.78 6.15 -19.83
CA LEU A 297 -7.10 6.29 -20.44
C LEU A 297 -7.42 5.06 -21.28
N PRO A 298 -8.56 4.37 -21.04
CA PRO A 298 -8.96 3.26 -21.89
C PRO A 298 -9.36 3.75 -23.28
N ARG A 299 -9.47 2.82 -24.22
CA ARG A 299 -10.24 3.06 -25.45
C ARG A 299 -11.71 3.05 -25.09
N PHE A 300 -12.36 4.22 -25.12
CA PHE A 300 -13.77 4.32 -24.76
C PHE A 300 -14.66 3.50 -25.70
N ALA A 301 -15.45 2.60 -25.12
CA ALA A 301 -16.46 1.82 -25.82
C ALA A 301 -17.67 2.69 -26.19
N ASN A 302 -18.45 2.26 -27.18
CA ASN A 302 -19.71 2.91 -27.52
C ASN A 302 -20.79 2.54 -26.48
N PRO A 303 -21.31 3.47 -25.68
CA PRO A 303 -22.44 3.17 -24.81
C PRO A 303 -23.69 2.90 -25.65
N GLY A 304 -24.55 2.00 -25.19
CA GLY A 304 -25.87 1.79 -25.80
C GLY A 304 -26.67 3.09 -25.86
N ARG A 305 -27.55 3.24 -26.87
CA ARG A 305 -28.34 4.48 -27.08
C ARG A 305 -29.09 4.96 -25.82
N PRO A 306 -29.72 4.09 -25.00
CA PRO A 306 -30.38 4.52 -23.76
C PRO A 306 -29.39 5.13 -22.76
N LEU A 307 -28.26 4.46 -22.51
CA LEU A 307 -27.23 4.95 -21.59
C LEU A 307 -26.61 6.25 -22.09
N ARG A 308 -26.33 6.38 -23.40
CA ARG A 308 -25.80 7.62 -24.01
C ARG A 308 -26.70 8.83 -23.72
N ARG A 309 -28.01 8.68 -23.92
CA ARG A 309 -29.00 9.74 -23.66
C ARG A 309 -29.03 10.12 -22.18
N GLU A 310 -28.96 9.12 -21.32
CA GLU A 310 -28.96 9.32 -19.87
C GLU A 310 -27.71 10.08 -19.40
N LEU A 311 -26.52 9.70 -19.87
CA LEU A 311 -25.28 10.39 -19.52
C LEU A 311 -25.24 11.85 -20.02
N LEU A 312 -25.76 12.12 -21.23
CA LEU A 312 -25.89 13.50 -21.73
C LEU A 312 -26.88 14.32 -20.90
N ARG A 313 -27.99 13.73 -20.48
CA ARG A 313 -28.97 14.36 -19.57
C ARG A 313 -28.35 14.70 -18.22
N VAL A 314 -27.53 13.79 -17.67
CA VAL A 314 -26.77 14.05 -16.44
C VAL A 314 -25.83 15.24 -16.63
N LEU A 315 -25.01 15.25 -17.69
CA LEU A 315 -24.08 16.34 -17.97
C LEU A 315 -24.80 17.69 -18.13
N ASP A 316 -25.94 17.70 -18.79
CA ASP A 316 -26.72 18.91 -19.03
C ASP A 316 -27.40 19.47 -17.76
N ALA A 317 -27.69 18.60 -16.79
CA ALA A 317 -28.25 19.01 -15.50
C ALA A 317 -27.21 19.68 -14.57
N LEU A 318 -25.92 19.53 -14.85
CA LEU A 318 -24.86 20.11 -14.02
C LEU A 318 -24.80 21.63 -14.18
N ASN A 319 -24.32 22.30 -13.13
CA ASN A 319 -24.03 23.73 -13.18
C ASN A 319 -22.95 24.00 -14.26
N PRO A 320 -23.20 24.92 -15.22
CA PRO A 320 -22.30 25.15 -16.36
C PRO A 320 -20.88 25.57 -15.99
N GLN A 321 -20.68 26.32 -14.90
CA GLN A 321 -19.35 26.74 -14.46
C GLN A 321 -18.50 25.52 -14.08
N TYR A 322 -19.05 24.61 -13.27
CA TYR A 322 -18.36 23.38 -12.88
C TYR A 322 -18.21 22.40 -14.04
N LEU A 323 -19.22 22.29 -14.90
CA LEU A 323 -19.19 21.43 -16.09
C LEU A 323 -18.04 21.82 -17.03
N VAL A 324 -17.91 23.11 -17.36
CA VAL A 324 -16.84 23.62 -18.23
C VAL A 324 -15.47 23.37 -17.61
N GLU A 325 -15.30 23.67 -16.32
CA GLU A 325 -14.04 23.45 -15.62
C GLU A 325 -13.64 21.98 -15.55
N ASP A 326 -14.57 21.06 -15.27
CA ASP A 326 -14.30 19.63 -15.22
C ASP A 326 -13.94 19.05 -16.60
N LEU A 327 -14.58 19.54 -17.67
CA LEU A 327 -14.23 19.16 -19.03
C LEU A 327 -12.80 19.59 -19.36
N LEU A 328 -12.43 20.81 -18.99
CA LEU A 328 -11.09 21.36 -19.21
C LEU A 328 -10.02 20.74 -18.31
N ARG A 329 -10.40 20.15 -17.18
CA ARG A 329 -9.49 19.38 -16.30
C ARG A 329 -8.98 18.10 -16.96
N HIS A 330 -9.78 17.49 -17.84
CA HIS A 330 -9.45 16.23 -18.52
C HIS A 330 -9.65 16.31 -20.04
N PRO A 331 -8.98 17.24 -20.75
CA PRO A 331 -9.39 17.65 -22.08
C PRO A 331 -9.20 16.55 -23.12
N ALA A 332 -8.10 15.80 -23.06
CA ALA A 332 -7.84 14.68 -23.97
C ALA A 332 -8.84 13.53 -23.77
N ALA A 333 -9.14 13.18 -22.52
CA ALA A 333 -10.10 12.14 -22.17
C ALA A 333 -11.52 12.50 -22.65
N TRP A 334 -11.95 13.73 -22.40
CA TRP A 334 -13.26 14.21 -22.82
C TRP A 334 -13.41 14.35 -24.33
N LYS A 335 -12.36 14.76 -25.05
CA LYS A 335 -12.39 14.80 -26.52
C LYS A 335 -12.65 13.40 -27.09
N ARG A 336 -11.99 12.36 -26.55
CA ARG A 336 -12.22 10.96 -26.91
C ARG A 336 -13.61 10.46 -26.50
N ALA A 337 -14.05 10.76 -25.28
CA ALA A 337 -15.40 10.38 -24.82
C ALA A 337 -16.51 11.05 -25.67
N ALA A 338 -16.30 12.29 -26.11
CA ALA A 338 -17.24 13.02 -26.95
C ALA A 338 -17.45 12.39 -28.33
N GLU A 339 -16.47 11.65 -28.85
CA GLU A 339 -16.63 10.85 -30.09
C GLU A 339 -17.69 9.75 -29.93
N ARG A 340 -17.91 9.28 -28.69
CA ARG A 340 -18.87 8.22 -28.35
C ARG A 340 -20.21 8.77 -27.86
N LEU A 341 -20.18 9.92 -27.18
CA LEU A 341 -21.38 10.57 -26.65
C LEU A 341 -22.15 11.37 -27.70
N HIS A 342 -21.48 11.92 -28.72
CA HIS A 342 -22.06 12.79 -29.75
C HIS A 342 -22.85 13.99 -29.17
N PRO A 343 -22.20 14.87 -28.37
CA PRO A 343 -22.90 15.93 -27.62
C PRO A 343 -23.60 16.98 -28.51
N PHE A 344 -23.23 17.11 -29.78
CA PHE A 344 -23.87 18.05 -30.71
C PHE A 344 -25.09 17.47 -31.45
N GLU A 345 -25.31 16.15 -31.43
CA GLU A 345 -26.42 15.50 -32.14
C GLU A 345 -27.80 15.98 -31.62
N GLN A 346 -27.88 16.23 -30.32
CA GLN A 346 -29.11 16.66 -29.63
C GLN A 346 -28.88 17.97 -28.87
N HIS A 347 -28.16 18.92 -29.47
CA HIS A 347 -27.79 20.19 -28.82
C HIS A 347 -29.00 20.99 -28.31
N ALA A 348 -30.18 20.87 -28.94
CA ALA A 348 -31.40 21.50 -28.46
C ALA A 348 -31.98 20.85 -27.19
N ARG A 349 -31.70 19.56 -26.95
CA ARG A 349 -32.14 18.83 -25.74
C ARG A 349 -31.11 18.92 -24.61
N HIS A 350 -29.84 19.09 -24.96
CA HIS A 350 -28.73 19.17 -24.02
C HIS A 350 -27.87 20.42 -24.28
N PRO A 351 -28.44 21.63 -24.18
CA PRO A 351 -27.78 22.88 -24.55
C PRO A 351 -26.54 23.20 -23.71
N ARG A 352 -26.56 22.93 -22.40
CA ARG A 352 -25.43 23.19 -21.49
C ARG A 352 -24.29 22.23 -21.73
N ALA A 353 -24.60 20.95 -21.96
CA ALA A 353 -23.59 19.96 -22.35
C ALA A 353 -22.96 20.33 -23.70
N ALA A 354 -23.77 20.69 -24.70
CA ALA A 354 -23.27 21.13 -26.00
C ALA A 354 -22.38 22.38 -25.88
N LEU A 355 -22.77 23.36 -25.06
CA LEU A 355 -21.95 24.54 -24.76
C LEU A 355 -20.59 24.17 -24.19
N ALA A 356 -20.56 23.34 -23.15
CA ALA A 356 -19.30 22.94 -22.52
C ALA A 356 -18.36 22.17 -23.47
N PHE A 357 -18.91 21.30 -24.33
CA PHE A 357 -18.12 20.63 -25.36
C PHE A 357 -17.66 21.57 -26.50
N ALA A 358 -18.42 22.61 -26.81
CA ALA A 358 -17.99 23.64 -27.76
C ALA A 358 -16.78 24.42 -27.22
N VAL A 359 -16.80 24.79 -25.93
CA VAL A 359 -15.66 25.40 -25.25
C VAL A 359 -14.45 24.47 -25.24
N LEU A 360 -14.62 23.20 -24.86
CA LEU A 360 -13.55 22.20 -24.84
C LEU A 360 -12.88 22.01 -26.20
N ARG A 361 -13.66 22.05 -27.29
CA ARG A 361 -13.17 21.86 -28.66
C ARG A 361 -12.69 23.15 -29.31
N GLY A 362 -12.97 24.31 -28.74
CA GLY A 362 -12.73 25.60 -29.38
C GLY A 362 -13.54 25.76 -30.66
N THR A 363 -14.79 25.26 -30.66
CA THR A 363 -15.69 25.27 -31.83
C THR A 363 -15.95 26.70 -32.28
N THR A 364 -15.80 26.96 -33.58
CA THR A 364 -16.20 28.22 -34.20
C THR A 364 -17.73 28.32 -34.22
N VAL A 365 -18.29 29.40 -33.69
CA VAL A 365 -19.73 29.63 -33.59
C VAL A 365 -20.17 30.72 -34.56
N SER A 366 -21.28 30.48 -35.25
CA SER A 366 -21.93 31.45 -36.12
C SER A 366 -23.44 31.43 -35.89
N ALA A 367 -24.03 32.60 -35.66
CA ALA A 367 -25.47 32.76 -35.50
C ALA A 367 -26.27 32.32 -36.75
N ALA A 368 -25.61 32.16 -37.90
CA ALA A 368 -26.23 31.66 -39.13
C ALA A 368 -26.50 30.14 -39.13
N THR A 369 -25.91 29.40 -38.18
CA THR A 369 -26.11 27.94 -38.07
C THR A 369 -27.02 27.60 -36.88
N PRO A 370 -27.89 26.59 -36.97
CA PRO A 370 -28.75 26.20 -35.85
C PRO A 370 -27.98 25.87 -34.57
N LEU A 371 -26.84 25.17 -34.69
CA LEU A 371 -25.97 24.87 -33.57
C LEU A 371 -25.33 26.14 -33.00
N GLY A 372 -24.75 27.00 -33.85
CA GLY A 372 -24.08 28.22 -33.40
C GLY A 372 -25.03 29.22 -32.74
N ALA A 373 -26.25 29.38 -33.27
CA ALA A 373 -27.30 30.19 -32.64
C ALA A 373 -27.65 29.67 -31.23
N ALA A 374 -27.90 28.36 -31.10
CA ALA A 374 -28.22 27.75 -29.79
C ALA A 374 -27.07 27.87 -28.78
N LEU A 375 -25.81 27.72 -29.24
CA LEU A 375 -24.63 27.87 -28.39
C LEU A 375 -24.46 29.31 -27.89
N LEU A 376 -24.67 30.31 -28.75
CA LEU A 376 -24.59 31.72 -28.38
C LEU A 376 -25.71 32.13 -27.41
N GLU A 377 -26.94 31.65 -27.65
CA GLU A 377 -28.07 31.84 -26.72
C GLU A 377 -27.77 31.23 -25.35
N THR A 378 -27.29 29.98 -25.32
CA THR A 378 -26.93 29.30 -24.06
C THR A 378 -25.75 29.99 -23.37
N ALA A 379 -24.76 30.49 -24.10
CA ALA A 379 -23.63 31.22 -23.54
C ALA A 379 -24.06 32.55 -22.90
N ALA A 380 -24.98 33.28 -23.54
CA ALA A 380 -25.53 34.52 -22.99
C ALA A 380 -26.29 34.28 -21.67
N ALA A 381 -26.90 33.10 -21.51
CA ALA A 381 -27.56 32.71 -20.27
C ALA A 381 -26.60 32.32 -19.12
N HIS A 382 -25.31 32.10 -19.39
CA HIS A 382 -24.33 31.61 -18.42
C HIS A 382 -22.98 32.40 -18.45
N PRO A 383 -23.01 33.71 -18.19
CA PRO A 383 -21.83 34.58 -18.26
C PRO A 383 -20.77 34.30 -17.17
N ASP A 384 -21.17 33.59 -16.11
CA ASP A 384 -20.32 33.11 -15.02
C ASP A 384 -19.49 31.88 -15.41
N ALA A 385 -19.91 31.13 -16.43
CA ALA A 385 -19.23 29.93 -16.92
C ALA A 385 -18.38 30.19 -18.16
N VAL A 386 -18.83 31.09 -19.03
CA VAL A 386 -18.24 31.33 -20.34
C VAL A 386 -18.33 32.79 -20.77
N ARG A 387 -17.47 33.19 -21.71
CA ARG A 387 -17.54 34.49 -22.40
C ARG A 387 -17.40 34.30 -23.91
N VAL A 388 -18.10 35.12 -24.68
CA VAL A 388 -17.95 35.15 -26.15
C VAL A 388 -16.74 36.02 -26.50
N ASP A 389 -15.88 35.50 -27.38
CA ASP A 389 -14.62 36.10 -27.80
C ASP A 389 -14.48 35.91 -29.31
N GLY A 390 -14.97 36.90 -30.08
CA GLY A 390 -15.06 36.81 -31.53
C GLY A 390 -16.01 35.70 -31.99
N ASP A 391 -15.50 34.78 -32.81
CA ASP A 391 -16.23 33.60 -33.32
C ASP A 391 -16.09 32.37 -32.41
N ARG A 392 -15.63 32.54 -31.17
CA ARG A 392 -15.42 31.45 -30.20
C ARG A 392 -16.01 31.76 -28.84
N ILE A 393 -16.22 30.70 -28.06
CA ILE A 393 -16.64 30.78 -26.67
C ILE A 393 -15.47 30.32 -25.80
N ARG A 394 -15.07 31.16 -24.84
CA ARG A 394 -13.95 30.95 -23.92
C ARG A 394 -14.47 30.67 -22.51
N PRO A 395 -13.75 29.89 -21.68
CA PRO A 395 -14.17 29.64 -20.32
C PRO A 395 -13.94 30.87 -19.42
N ALA A 396 -14.84 31.09 -18.46
CA ALA A 396 -14.70 32.04 -17.36
C ALA A 396 -14.52 31.26 -16.05
N THR A 397 -13.29 30.83 -15.73
CA THR A 397 -13.06 29.87 -14.64
C THR A 397 -12.79 30.54 -13.30
N TRP A 398 -13.22 29.88 -12.23
CA TRP A 398 -12.78 30.20 -10.86
C TRP A 398 -11.25 30.08 -10.73
N ALA A 399 -10.65 29.05 -11.34
CA ALA A 399 -9.21 28.82 -11.30
C ALA A 399 -8.42 30.01 -11.89
N GLY A 400 -8.88 30.59 -13.01
CA GLY A 400 -8.27 31.78 -13.59
C GLY A 400 -8.30 32.98 -12.64
N ARG A 401 -9.46 33.23 -12.01
CA ARG A 401 -9.63 34.36 -11.07
C ARG A 401 -8.74 34.25 -9.83
N ILE A 402 -8.61 33.05 -9.25
CA ILE A 402 -7.74 32.88 -8.07
C ILE A 402 -6.26 32.98 -8.44
N GLU A 403 -5.81 32.43 -9.58
CA GLU A 403 -4.42 32.58 -10.02
C GLU A 403 -4.08 34.05 -10.30
N GLU A 404 -5.03 34.82 -10.85
CA GLU A 404 -4.87 36.27 -11.05
C GLU A 404 -4.72 37.02 -9.71
N ALA A 405 -5.57 36.74 -8.72
CA ALA A 405 -5.46 37.35 -7.39
C ALA A 405 -4.14 36.97 -6.68
N LEU A 406 -3.70 35.71 -6.80
CA LEU A 406 -2.41 35.24 -6.27
C LEU A 406 -1.23 35.96 -6.95
N ALA A 407 -1.28 36.12 -8.28
CA ALA A 407 -0.22 36.80 -9.04
C ALA A 407 -0.11 38.29 -8.70
N GLN A 408 -1.24 38.93 -8.36
CA GLN A 408 -1.29 40.32 -7.92
C GLN A 408 -0.85 40.51 -6.45
N GLY A 409 -0.70 39.43 -5.69
CA GLY A 409 -0.37 39.49 -4.26
C GLY A 409 -1.53 39.93 -3.37
N ASP A 410 -2.77 39.90 -3.88
CA ASP A 410 -3.96 40.30 -3.13
C ASP A 410 -4.43 39.14 -2.23
N ALA A 411 -3.91 39.11 -1.01
CA ALA A 411 -4.22 38.08 -0.02
C ALA A 411 -5.72 38.02 0.33
N GLY A 412 -6.40 39.17 0.41
CA GLY A 412 -7.82 39.25 0.77
C GLY A 412 -8.71 38.69 -0.35
N ALA A 413 -8.49 39.13 -1.59
CA ALA A 413 -9.24 38.61 -2.75
C ALA A 413 -8.96 37.12 -2.98
N ALA A 414 -7.70 36.69 -2.88
CA ALA A 414 -7.33 35.28 -3.01
C ALA A 414 -7.99 34.42 -1.92
N ALA A 415 -8.01 34.87 -0.66
CA ALA A 415 -8.67 34.17 0.44
C ALA A 415 -10.19 34.09 0.26
N ALA A 416 -10.83 35.18 -0.16
CA ALA A 416 -12.26 35.22 -0.43
C ALA A 416 -12.66 34.26 -1.58
N LEU A 417 -11.87 34.22 -2.66
CA LEU A 417 -12.06 33.27 -3.77
C LEU A 417 -11.82 31.82 -3.32
N ALA A 418 -10.77 31.58 -2.52
CA ALA A 418 -10.47 30.27 -1.96
C ALA A 418 -11.60 29.75 -1.05
N GLY A 419 -12.20 30.62 -0.24
CA GLY A 419 -13.33 30.29 0.63
C GLY A 419 -14.57 29.77 -0.09
N GLN A 420 -14.76 30.07 -1.38
CA GLN A 420 -15.84 29.51 -2.20
C GLN A 420 -15.66 28.00 -2.46
N ARG A 421 -14.44 27.48 -2.29
CA ARG A 421 -14.08 26.07 -2.49
C ARG A 421 -13.19 25.61 -1.34
N PRO A 422 -13.77 25.22 -0.18
CA PRO A 422 -13.00 24.91 1.03
C PRO A 422 -11.90 23.85 0.85
N GLY A 423 -12.12 22.87 -0.04
CA GLY A 423 -11.08 21.90 -0.38
C GLY A 423 -9.86 22.50 -1.08
N GLU A 424 -10.04 23.53 -1.91
CA GLU A 424 -8.94 24.27 -2.55
C GLU A 424 -8.31 25.27 -1.57
N LEU A 425 -9.11 25.87 -0.68
CA LEU A 425 -8.63 26.72 0.42
C LEU A 425 -7.53 26.01 1.22
N VAL A 426 -7.82 24.83 1.78
CA VAL A 426 -6.86 24.11 2.64
C VAL A 426 -5.60 23.68 1.89
N ARG A 427 -5.72 23.33 0.60
CA ARG A 427 -4.59 22.94 -0.25
C ARG A 427 -3.66 24.10 -0.57
N ARG A 428 -4.15 25.33 -0.47
CA ARG A 428 -3.42 26.56 -0.79
C ARG A 428 -3.02 27.36 0.45
N LEU A 429 -3.28 26.89 1.66
CA LEU A 429 -3.01 27.64 2.90
C LEU A 429 -1.57 28.13 3.00
N ASP A 430 -0.58 27.27 2.76
CA ASP A 430 0.83 27.70 2.79
C ASP A 430 1.13 28.82 1.78
N HIS A 431 0.45 28.87 0.63
CA HIS A 431 0.61 29.97 -0.31
C HIS A 431 -0.09 31.23 0.18
N LEU A 432 -1.35 31.12 0.63
CA LEU A 432 -2.14 32.25 1.13
C LEU A 432 -1.47 32.93 2.33
N LEU A 433 -0.93 32.15 3.28
CA LEU A 433 -0.21 32.67 4.44
C LEU A 433 1.09 33.39 4.05
N ARG A 434 1.75 32.98 2.96
CA ARG A 434 2.96 33.66 2.46
C ARG A 434 2.68 34.99 1.76
N LEU A 435 1.46 35.25 1.29
CA LEU A 435 1.09 36.54 0.70
C LEU A 435 0.99 37.65 1.75
N HIS A 436 0.73 37.29 3.01
CA HIS A 436 0.67 38.22 4.12
C HIS A 436 1.43 37.66 5.33
N PRO A 437 2.77 37.83 5.39
CA PRO A 437 3.61 37.24 6.44
C PRO A 437 3.52 37.98 7.79
N GLY A 438 2.38 38.62 8.09
CA GLY A 438 2.09 39.19 9.40
C GLY A 438 1.87 38.11 10.47
N GLU A 439 1.81 38.50 11.73
CA GLU A 439 1.52 37.57 12.84
C GLU A 439 0.04 37.18 12.90
N GLU A 440 -0.84 37.94 12.24
CA GLU A 440 -2.28 37.76 12.24
C GLU A 440 -2.82 37.23 10.90
N LEU A 441 -3.97 36.55 10.96
CA LEU A 441 -4.68 36.12 9.77
C LEU A 441 -5.35 37.31 9.10
N VAL A 442 -5.32 37.36 7.77
CA VAL A 442 -6.17 38.30 7.03
C VAL A 442 -7.65 37.96 7.30
N PRO A 443 -8.53 38.96 7.55
CA PRO A 443 -9.93 38.72 7.95
C PRO A 443 -10.70 37.80 7.00
N GLU A 444 -10.46 37.91 5.70
CA GLU A 444 -11.09 37.08 4.68
C GLU A 444 -10.69 35.60 4.81
N LEU A 445 -9.43 35.32 5.18
CA LEU A 445 -8.93 33.96 5.39
C LEU A 445 -9.49 33.36 6.67
N GLU A 446 -9.54 34.15 7.74
CA GLU A 446 -10.16 33.72 8.99
C GLU A 446 -11.64 33.36 8.77
N LYS A 447 -12.39 34.22 8.08
CA LYS A 447 -13.78 33.96 7.71
C LYS A 447 -13.92 32.72 6.83
N ALA A 448 -13.05 32.57 5.82
CA ALA A 448 -13.08 31.42 4.91
C ALA A 448 -12.83 30.10 5.66
N LEU A 449 -11.90 30.08 6.62
CA LEU A 449 -11.64 28.93 7.48
C LEU A 449 -12.85 28.63 8.38
N ALA A 450 -13.36 29.64 9.10
CA ALA A 450 -14.48 29.47 10.03
C ALA A 450 -15.74 28.90 9.34
N CYS A 451 -16.05 29.34 8.12
CA CYS A 451 -17.22 28.87 7.39
C CYS A 451 -16.98 27.59 6.58
N GLY A 452 -15.74 27.36 6.13
CA GLY A 452 -15.44 26.33 5.13
C GLY A 452 -14.97 24.99 5.70
N LEU A 453 -14.35 24.98 6.88
CA LEU A 453 -13.65 23.78 7.39
C LEU A 453 -14.53 22.54 7.54
N SER A 454 -15.80 22.71 7.95
CA SER A 454 -16.76 21.61 8.05
C SER A 454 -17.06 20.89 6.73
N SER A 455 -16.82 21.55 5.60
CA SER A 455 -17.06 21.00 4.25
C SER A 455 -15.79 20.43 3.60
N VAL A 456 -14.65 20.47 4.29
CA VAL A 456 -13.38 19.93 3.78
C VAL A 456 -13.34 18.43 4.00
N GLY A 457 -12.97 17.65 2.99
CA GLY A 457 -12.76 16.20 3.16
C GLY A 457 -11.58 15.88 4.09
N ALA A 458 -11.62 14.72 4.74
CA ALA A 458 -10.62 14.30 5.73
C ALA A 458 -9.17 14.34 5.22
N GLY A 459 -8.92 13.81 4.00
CA GLY A 459 -7.56 13.76 3.44
C GLY A 459 -6.89 15.14 3.32
N PRO A 460 -7.50 16.12 2.62
CA PRO A 460 -6.97 17.49 2.53
C PRO A 460 -6.80 18.19 3.88
N LEU A 461 -7.72 17.97 4.83
CA LEU A 461 -7.63 18.52 6.18
C LEU A 461 -6.38 18.00 6.90
N LEU A 462 -6.21 16.68 6.96
CA LEU A 462 -5.06 16.04 7.61
C LEU A 462 -3.73 16.34 6.89
N SER A 463 -3.75 16.48 5.56
CA SER A 463 -2.57 16.87 4.77
C SER A 463 -2.13 18.31 5.08
N ALA A 464 -3.09 19.23 5.23
CA ALA A 464 -2.81 20.61 5.59
C ALA A 464 -2.25 20.73 7.02
N LEU A 465 -2.79 19.96 7.97
CA LEU A 465 -2.27 19.87 9.34
C LEU A 465 -0.79 19.47 9.39
N GLY A 466 -0.45 18.34 8.78
CA GLY A 466 0.93 17.86 8.74
C GLY A 466 1.88 18.83 8.03
N ALA A 467 1.44 19.39 6.89
CA ALA A 467 2.28 20.30 6.12
C ALA A 467 2.55 21.64 6.84
N LEU A 468 1.56 22.18 7.58
CA LEU A 468 1.65 23.49 8.21
C LEU A 468 2.35 23.46 9.57
N ARG A 469 2.23 22.38 10.36
CA ARG A 469 2.80 22.32 11.73
C ARG A 469 4.31 22.52 11.80
N VAL A 470 5.03 22.23 10.70
CA VAL A 470 6.48 22.41 10.62
C VAL A 470 6.91 23.74 9.98
N ARG A 471 5.99 24.62 9.59
CA ARG A 471 6.30 25.82 8.79
C ARG A 471 6.89 26.97 9.59
N ALA A 472 6.82 26.94 10.91
CA ALA A 472 7.48 27.92 11.78
C ALA A 472 9.01 27.73 11.82
N GLY A 473 9.50 26.52 11.58
CA GLY A 473 10.94 26.24 11.52
C GLY A 473 11.54 26.64 10.17
N ASP A 474 12.80 27.09 10.18
CA ASP A 474 13.55 27.28 8.93
C ASP A 474 13.87 25.93 8.30
N ARG A 475 13.52 25.81 7.01
CA ARG A 475 13.71 24.60 6.20
C ARG A 475 14.39 24.93 4.88
N SER A 476 14.90 26.15 4.74
CA SER A 476 15.59 26.62 3.55
C SER A 476 16.81 25.74 3.27
N GLY A 477 16.92 25.24 2.04
CA GLY A 477 17.99 24.31 1.67
C GLY A 477 17.68 22.83 1.89
N GLY A 478 16.61 22.49 2.62
CA GLY A 478 16.08 21.13 2.70
C GLY A 478 15.40 20.69 1.39
N ARG A 479 14.85 19.47 1.39
CA ARG A 479 14.15 18.89 0.22
C ARG A 479 12.65 18.80 0.47
N ARG A 480 11.87 19.10 -0.55
CA ARG A 480 10.43 18.83 -0.61
C ARG A 480 10.21 17.68 -1.57
N VAL A 481 9.53 16.66 -1.11
CA VAL A 481 9.14 15.51 -1.92
C VAL A 481 7.67 15.59 -2.24
N PHE A 482 7.33 15.27 -3.48
CA PHE A 482 5.98 15.13 -3.98
C PHE A 482 5.81 13.72 -4.53
N PHE A 483 4.60 13.20 -4.38
CA PHE A 483 4.19 11.94 -4.98
C PHE A 483 3.08 12.26 -5.99
N PRO A 484 3.42 12.58 -7.25
CA PRO A 484 2.42 12.89 -8.27
C PRO A 484 1.45 11.74 -8.47
N ARG A 485 0.22 12.08 -8.87
CA ARG A 485 -0.82 11.09 -9.17
C ARG A 485 -0.35 10.17 -10.31
N GLY A 486 -0.30 8.87 -10.05
CA GLY A 486 0.08 7.84 -11.02
C GLY A 486 -0.57 6.48 -10.70
N GLN A 487 -0.24 5.46 -11.50
CA GLN A 487 -0.55 4.05 -11.19
C GLN A 487 0.41 3.49 -10.13
N VAL A 488 1.66 3.92 -10.24
CA VAL A 488 2.73 3.67 -9.27
C VAL A 488 3.11 4.98 -8.60
N ALA A 489 3.72 4.90 -7.43
CA ALA A 489 4.23 6.08 -6.75
C ALA A 489 5.64 6.43 -7.24
N SER A 490 5.79 7.63 -7.76
CA SER A 490 7.09 8.21 -8.10
C SER A 490 7.37 9.36 -7.14
N ALA A 491 8.58 9.41 -6.58
CA ALA A 491 9.02 10.53 -5.76
C ALA A 491 9.69 11.59 -6.65
N GLN A 492 9.19 12.82 -6.59
CA GLN A 492 9.82 13.98 -7.22
C GLN A 492 10.27 14.94 -6.13
N SER A 493 11.51 15.40 -6.18
CA SER A 493 12.05 16.29 -5.15
C SER A 493 12.58 17.61 -5.70
N VAL A 494 12.37 18.67 -4.93
CA VAL A 494 12.89 20.02 -5.21
C VAL A 494 13.48 20.62 -3.94
N THR A 495 14.43 21.55 -4.08
CA THR A 495 14.94 22.33 -2.95
C THR A 495 13.83 23.18 -2.36
N ASP A 496 13.66 23.16 -1.04
CA ASP A 496 12.78 24.11 -0.35
C ASP A 496 13.43 25.49 -0.31
N ARG A 497 12.75 26.47 -0.90
CA ARG A 497 13.17 27.88 -0.95
C ARG A 497 12.19 28.79 -0.20
N ARG A 498 11.22 28.21 0.52
CA ARG A 498 10.20 28.99 1.22
C ARG A 498 10.73 29.41 2.59
N LEU A 499 10.63 30.70 2.88
CA LEU A 499 10.93 31.24 4.20
C LEU A 499 9.98 30.67 5.26
N PRO A 500 10.43 30.55 6.53
CA PRO A 500 9.54 30.18 7.63
C PRO A 500 8.36 31.15 7.75
N LEU A 501 7.22 30.63 8.22
CA LEU A 501 6.06 31.43 8.58
C LEU A 501 6.16 31.88 10.06
N PRO A 502 5.56 33.01 10.45
CA PRO A 502 5.51 33.41 11.85
C PRO A 502 4.85 32.33 12.73
N ALA A 503 5.47 32.01 13.88
CA ALA A 503 4.95 30.99 14.78
C ALA A 503 3.52 31.26 15.28
N PRO A 504 3.12 32.51 15.63
CA PRO A 504 1.73 32.81 16.03
C PRO A 504 0.73 32.47 14.92
N LEU A 505 1.08 32.77 13.66
CA LEU A 505 0.25 32.50 12.50
C LEU A 505 0.07 31.00 12.25
N VAL A 506 1.16 30.23 12.34
CA VAL A 506 1.13 28.76 12.21
C VAL A 506 0.25 28.17 13.31
N THR A 507 0.44 28.57 14.57
CA THR A 507 -0.36 28.10 15.71
C THR A 507 -1.84 28.40 15.51
N ALA A 508 -2.19 29.62 15.09
CA ALA A 508 -3.59 30.02 14.89
C ALA A 508 -4.32 29.21 13.81
N VAL A 509 -3.63 28.80 12.75
CA VAL A 509 -4.21 27.97 11.68
C VAL A 509 -4.26 26.50 12.09
N VAL A 510 -3.17 25.97 12.63
CA VAL A 510 -3.08 24.56 13.03
C VAL A 510 -4.10 24.25 14.13
N SER A 511 -4.31 25.15 15.09
CA SER A 511 -5.33 24.97 16.13
C SER A 511 -6.73 24.85 15.54
N ARG A 512 -7.12 25.72 14.61
CA ARG A 512 -8.43 25.66 13.93
C ARG A 512 -8.65 24.37 13.15
N LEU A 513 -7.60 23.88 12.47
CA LEU A 513 -7.66 22.61 11.75
C LEU A 513 -7.80 21.42 12.73
N GLN A 514 -7.09 21.45 13.86
CA GLN A 514 -7.16 20.42 14.89
C GLN A 514 -8.52 20.44 15.61
N ASP A 515 -9.05 21.63 15.93
CA ASP A 515 -10.37 21.79 16.54
C ASP A 515 -11.46 21.19 15.66
N GLU A 516 -11.37 21.36 14.34
CA GLU A 516 -12.30 20.73 13.40
C GLU A 516 -12.19 19.20 13.41
N VAL A 517 -10.97 18.63 13.49
CA VAL A 517 -10.79 17.17 13.61
C VAL A 517 -11.40 16.65 14.90
N LEU A 518 -11.14 17.32 16.04
CA LEU A 518 -11.69 16.95 17.35
C LEU A 518 -13.22 17.05 17.36
N ARG A 519 -13.79 18.09 16.75
CA ARG A 519 -15.23 18.28 16.61
C ARG A 519 -15.88 17.13 15.83
N ARG A 520 -15.25 16.67 14.75
CA ARG A 520 -15.76 15.54 13.96
C ARG A 520 -15.73 14.23 14.75
N PHE A 521 -14.62 13.91 15.41
CA PHE A 521 -14.56 12.71 16.24
C PHE A 521 -15.55 12.72 17.40
N ALA A 522 -15.78 13.88 18.02
CA ALA A 522 -16.80 14.03 19.05
C ALA A 522 -18.23 13.78 18.52
N ALA A 523 -18.48 14.03 17.22
CA ALA A 523 -19.79 13.85 16.59
C ALA A 523 -19.99 12.47 15.92
N ALA A 524 -18.92 11.71 15.66
CA ALA A 524 -18.93 10.51 14.82
C ALA A 524 -19.41 9.22 15.51
N GLY A 525 -19.86 9.25 16.77
CA GLY A 525 -20.34 8.05 17.43
C GLY A 525 -21.37 8.27 18.54
N ASP A 526 -22.19 7.25 18.77
CA ASP A 526 -23.38 7.34 19.63
C ASP A 526 -23.05 7.37 21.12
N GLU A 527 -22.00 6.65 21.55
CA GLU A 527 -21.58 6.57 22.96
C GLU A 527 -20.08 6.84 23.15
N PRO A 528 -19.69 7.60 24.19
CA PRO A 528 -18.31 7.73 24.65
C PRO A 528 -17.69 6.38 25.05
N TYR A 529 -16.36 6.32 25.09
CA TYR A 529 -15.63 5.20 25.68
C TYR A 529 -15.29 5.51 27.13
N ASP A 530 -15.35 4.51 28.00
CA ASP A 530 -14.88 4.60 29.38
C ASP A 530 -13.37 4.85 29.43
N LEU A 531 -12.64 4.28 28.47
CA LEU A 531 -11.19 4.34 28.36
C LEU A 531 -10.75 4.25 26.89
N SER A 532 -9.67 4.94 26.54
CA SER A 532 -8.90 4.64 25.33
C SER A 532 -7.52 4.09 25.70
N VAL A 533 -7.07 3.05 24.99
CA VAL A 533 -5.71 2.51 25.10
C VAL A 533 -4.99 2.72 23.77
N VAL A 534 -3.92 3.50 23.78
CA VAL A 534 -3.18 3.91 22.57
C VAL A 534 -1.72 3.51 22.69
N GLU A 535 -1.16 2.89 21.67
CA GLU A 535 0.26 2.53 21.65
C GLU A 535 1.11 3.66 21.04
N SER A 536 2.21 4.02 21.71
CA SER A 536 3.12 5.09 21.25
C SER A 536 3.81 4.79 19.92
N GLY A 537 3.98 3.51 19.56
CA GLY A 537 4.54 3.09 18.26
C GLY A 537 3.68 3.51 17.05
N LEU A 538 2.43 3.96 17.26
CA LEU A 538 1.63 4.55 16.19
C LEU A 538 2.24 5.85 15.63
N ALA A 539 3.18 6.48 16.34
CA ALA A 539 3.87 7.68 15.89
C ALA A 539 4.78 7.40 14.69
N ASP A 540 5.18 6.14 14.53
CA ASP A 540 6.00 5.67 13.42
C ASP A 540 5.16 5.30 12.19
N LEU A 541 3.82 5.33 12.29
CA LEU A 541 2.91 4.96 11.21
C LEU A 541 2.24 6.18 10.60
N THR A 542 2.29 6.33 9.28
CA THR A 542 1.62 7.43 8.58
C THR A 542 0.13 7.15 8.45
N VAL A 543 -0.69 8.21 8.44
CA VAL A 543 -2.07 8.08 7.96
C VAL A 543 -2.02 7.68 6.48
N PRO A 544 -2.87 6.74 6.00
CA PRO A 544 -2.84 6.27 4.62
C PRO A 544 -3.29 7.35 3.61
N PHE A 545 -2.33 8.17 3.15
CA PHE A 545 -2.52 9.12 2.07
C PHE A 545 -2.09 8.50 0.73
N GLY A 546 -3.04 8.21 -0.17
CA GLY A 546 -2.71 7.75 -1.53
C GLY A 546 -2.66 6.23 -1.74
N GLU A 547 -3.50 5.47 -1.03
CA GLU A 547 -3.61 4.00 -1.07
C GLU A 547 -3.79 3.41 -2.48
N ARG A 548 -4.27 4.20 -3.46
CA ARG A 548 -4.35 3.81 -4.88
C ARG A 548 -3.05 3.20 -5.41
N THR A 549 -1.92 3.73 -4.96
CA THR A 549 -0.58 3.34 -5.43
C THR A 549 0.10 2.35 -4.50
N ALA A 550 -0.59 1.85 -3.46
CA ALA A 550 -0.01 0.89 -2.54
C ALA A 550 0.07 -0.50 -3.19
N ALA A 551 1.20 -1.17 -3.00
CA ALA A 551 1.33 -2.57 -3.35
C ALA A 551 0.32 -3.44 -2.56
N LYS A 552 -0.19 -4.51 -3.19
CA LYS A 552 -0.92 -5.55 -2.46
C LYS A 552 0.05 -6.21 -1.51
N ALA A 553 -0.30 -6.36 -0.24
CA ALA A 553 0.65 -6.78 0.77
C ALA A 553 0.01 -7.60 1.87
N LEU A 554 0.81 -8.48 2.47
CA LEU A 554 0.43 -9.30 3.61
C LEU A 554 -0.03 -8.45 4.80
N VAL A 555 0.63 -7.29 5.00
CA VAL A 555 0.19 -6.25 5.92
C VAL A 555 0.17 -4.92 5.19
N ALA A 556 -0.98 -4.24 5.20
CA ALA A 556 -1.18 -2.95 4.56
C ALA A 556 -0.54 -1.82 5.38
N VAL A 557 0.79 -1.73 5.30
CA VAL A 557 1.58 -0.66 5.93
C VAL A 557 1.53 0.60 5.05
N PRO A 558 1.05 1.75 5.56
CA PRO A 558 1.02 2.98 4.79
C PRO A 558 2.41 3.46 4.38
N ARG A 559 2.54 3.98 3.16
CA ARG A 559 3.80 4.57 2.67
C ARG A 559 4.32 5.64 3.63
N GLY A 560 5.61 5.60 3.89
CA GLY A 560 6.29 6.50 4.81
C GLY A 560 6.26 6.06 6.27
N SER A 561 5.58 4.96 6.57
CA SER A 561 5.63 4.37 7.91
C SER A 561 6.98 3.72 8.15
N THR A 562 7.46 3.81 9.37
CA THR A 562 8.67 3.14 9.84
C THR A 562 8.31 2.00 10.78
N GLN A 563 9.15 0.96 10.81
CA GLN A 563 8.98 -0.19 11.68
C GLN A 563 10.32 -0.59 12.28
N THR A 564 10.30 -1.03 13.53
CA THR A 564 11.45 -1.65 14.17
C THR A 564 11.64 -3.07 13.64
N LEU A 565 12.87 -3.42 13.27
CA LEU A 565 13.23 -4.77 12.88
C LEU A 565 13.45 -5.65 14.13
N PRO A 566 13.03 -6.93 14.13
CA PRO A 566 13.13 -7.76 15.32
C PRO A 566 14.57 -8.05 15.75
N GLU A 567 14.78 -8.38 17.03
CA GLU A 567 16.11 -8.56 17.62
C GLU A 567 16.82 -9.86 17.20
N GLY A 568 18.13 -9.79 16.95
CA GLY A 568 18.98 -10.97 16.81
C GLY A 568 18.86 -11.70 15.48
N GLU A 569 18.42 -11.01 14.42
CA GLU A 569 18.06 -11.62 13.15
C GLU A 569 18.92 -11.14 11.97
N VAL A 570 19.20 -12.07 11.05
CA VAL A 570 19.55 -11.78 9.67
C VAL A 570 18.26 -11.44 8.93
N LEU A 571 18.25 -10.31 8.24
CA LEU A 571 17.15 -9.93 7.37
C LEU A 571 17.34 -10.61 6.01
N ARG A 572 16.50 -11.59 5.68
CA ARG A 572 16.49 -12.21 4.35
C ARG A 572 15.47 -11.51 3.49
N LEU A 573 15.94 -10.74 2.53
CA LEU A 573 15.13 -10.23 1.43
C LEU A 573 14.83 -11.39 0.47
N PHE A 574 13.64 -11.39 -0.12
CA PHE A 574 13.27 -12.36 -1.15
C PHE A 574 12.53 -11.72 -2.30
N LEU A 575 12.69 -12.31 -3.48
CA LEU A 575 12.03 -11.99 -4.72
C LEU A 575 11.61 -13.30 -5.39
N HIS A 576 10.36 -13.43 -5.82
CA HIS A 576 9.87 -14.55 -6.61
C HIS A 576 9.13 -14.03 -7.83
N TRP A 577 9.27 -14.71 -8.97
CA TRP A 577 8.46 -14.44 -10.15
C TRP A 577 8.26 -15.68 -11.01
N THR A 578 7.21 -15.65 -11.81
CA THR A 578 6.99 -16.56 -12.94
C THR A 578 6.90 -15.75 -14.24
N GLU A 579 7.64 -16.15 -15.27
CA GLU A 579 7.69 -15.44 -16.54
C GLU A 579 6.43 -15.72 -17.40
N PRO A 580 5.91 -14.72 -18.15
CA PRO A 580 4.78 -14.94 -19.05
C PRO A 580 5.12 -15.92 -20.16
N ALA A 581 4.11 -16.66 -20.63
CA ALA A 581 4.31 -17.65 -21.70
C ALA A 581 4.93 -17.00 -22.94
N GLY A 582 6.11 -17.49 -23.34
CA GLY A 582 6.83 -17.00 -24.52
C GLY A 582 7.62 -15.70 -24.30
N ASN A 583 7.62 -15.13 -23.09
CA ASN A 583 8.40 -13.94 -22.76
C ASN A 583 9.31 -14.22 -21.55
N ARG A 584 10.59 -14.49 -21.83
CA ARG A 584 11.60 -14.65 -20.76
C ARG A 584 11.59 -13.40 -19.90
N THR A 585 11.58 -13.54 -18.59
CA THR A 585 11.62 -12.39 -17.67
C THR A 585 12.79 -12.54 -16.70
N ASP A 586 13.56 -11.47 -16.57
CA ASP A 586 14.75 -11.38 -15.73
C ASP A 586 14.51 -10.32 -14.67
N LEU A 587 14.18 -10.76 -13.44
CA LEU A 587 14.03 -9.87 -12.31
C LEU A 587 15.21 -10.07 -11.37
N ASP A 588 15.74 -8.96 -10.88
CA ASP A 588 16.88 -8.96 -9.98
C ASP A 588 16.52 -8.34 -8.64
N LEU A 589 17.06 -8.94 -7.59
CA LEU A 589 17.09 -8.38 -6.25
C LEU A 589 18.46 -7.73 -5.99
N SER A 590 18.50 -6.51 -5.47
CA SER A 590 19.77 -5.83 -5.17
C SER A 590 19.68 -4.99 -3.91
N VAL A 591 20.83 -4.75 -3.28
CA VAL A 591 20.92 -3.91 -2.09
C VAL A 591 22.10 -2.96 -2.21
N ALA A 592 21.81 -1.66 -2.29
CA ALA A 592 22.82 -0.60 -2.21
C ALA A 592 23.08 -0.22 -0.76
N PHE A 593 24.33 0.06 -0.41
CA PHE A 593 24.74 0.47 0.93
C PHE A 593 25.28 1.90 0.93
N PHE A 594 24.99 2.64 2.00
CA PHE A 594 25.43 4.01 2.19
C PHE A 594 25.87 4.29 3.63
N ASP A 595 26.80 5.22 3.78
CA ASP A 595 27.21 5.76 5.09
C ASP A 595 26.22 6.84 5.61
N ALA A 596 26.55 7.46 6.75
CA ALA A 596 25.74 8.52 7.36
C ALA A 596 25.59 9.78 6.48
N ASP A 597 26.55 10.03 5.58
CA ASP A 597 26.53 11.16 4.64
C ASP A 597 25.79 10.81 3.34
N TRP A 598 25.15 9.63 3.26
CA TRP A 598 24.56 9.07 2.04
C TRP A 598 25.57 8.84 0.90
N LYS A 599 26.86 8.65 1.23
CA LYS A 599 27.85 8.24 0.23
C LYS A 599 27.76 6.74 0.01
N PHE A 600 27.82 6.33 -1.24
CA PHE A 600 27.76 4.92 -1.63
C PHE A 600 28.98 4.14 -1.11
N THR A 601 28.74 3.11 -0.32
CA THR A 601 29.79 2.27 0.30
C THR A 601 29.93 0.91 -0.38
N GLY A 602 28.90 0.45 -1.09
CA GLY A 602 28.95 -0.82 -1.82
C GLY A 602 27.58 -1.33 -2.26
N LEU A 603 27.59 -2.54 -2.84
CA LEU A 603 26.43 -3.19 -3.45
C LEU A 603 26.51 -4.70 -3.25
N CYS A 604 25.36 -5.31 -2.98
CA CYS A 604 25.15 -6.75 -3.04
C CYS A 604 24.07 -7.05 -4.09
N ASP A 605 24.48 -7.60 -5.23
CA ASP A 605 23.63 -7.86 -6.40
C ASP A 605 24.18 -9.04 -7.24
N TYR A 606 23.59 -9.27 -8.42
CA TYR A 606 24.02 -10.29 -9.38
C TYR A 606 25.47 -10.13 -9.88
N THR A 607 26.05 -8.93 -9.81
CA THR A 607 27.45 -8.65 -10.18
C THR A 607 28.41 -8.83 -9.02
N ASN A 608 27.95 -8.58 -7.80
CA ASN A 608 28.72 -8.75 -6.57
C ASN A 608 27.90 -9.47 -5.49
N LEU A 609 28.05 -10.80 -5.43
CA LEU A 609 27.22 -11.64 -4.56
C LEU A 609 27.52 -11.49 -3.07
N ARG A 610 28.54 -10.72 -2.67
CA ARG A 610 28.96 -10.53 -1.27
C ARG A 610 29.37 -9.09 -1.01
N HIS A 611 28.91 -8.52 0.10
CA HIS A 611 29.36 -7.20 0.60
C HIS A 611 29.67 -7.26 2.10
N GLY A 612 30.60 -6.42 2.54
CA GLY A 612 31.01 -6.32 3.95
C GLY A 612 31.86 -7.50 4.47
N PRO A 613 32.31 -7.43 5.72
CA PRO A 613 33.23 -8.41 6.30
C PRO A 613 32.60 -9.80 6.37
N ARG A 614 33.32 -10.81 5.85
CA ARG A 614 32.89 -12.23 5.81
C ARG A 614 31.54 -12.45 5.09
N GLY A 615 31.15 -11.56 4.17
CA GLY A 615 29.86 -11.63 3.47
C GLY A 615 28.68 -11.26 4.36
N ALA A 616 28.81 -10.13 5.08
CA ALA A 616 27.75 -9.58 5.93
C ALA A 616 26.44 -9.35 5.16
N ALA A 617 26.54 -9.01 3.87
CA ALA A 617 25.48 -9.20 2.89
C ALA A 617 25.86 -10.31 1.91
N THR A 618 24.93 -11.24 1.60
CA THR A 618 25.16 -12.34 0.66
C THR A 618 23.95 -12.56 -0.25
N HIS A 619 24.16 -12.53 -1.57
CA HIS A 619 23.17 -12.80 -2.61
C HIS A 619 23.12 -14.28 -2.98
N SER A 620 21.94 -14.81 -3.31
CA SER A 620 21.73 -16.23 -3.63
C SER A 620 22.14 -16.67 -5.03
N GLY A 621 22.89 -15.84 -5.74
CA GLY A 621 23.05 -15.91 -7.19
C GLY A 621 21.81 -15.44 -7.95
N ASP A 622 21.98 -15.18 -9.23
CA ASP A 622 20.96 -14.61 -10.11
C ASP A 622 20.36 -15.69 -11.04
N LEU A 623 19.05 -15.63 -11.26
CA LEU A 623 18.33 -16.52 -12.17
C LEU A 623 17.68 -15.73 -13.31
N THR A 624 18.26 -15.74 -14.50
CA THR A 624 17.78 -14.92 -15.64
C THR A 624 16.54 -15.45 -16.39
N SER A 625 15.81 -16.39 -15.80
CA SER A 625 14.59 -16.97 -16.37
C SER A 625 13.76 -17.67 -15.31
N ALA A 626 12.44 -17.63 -15.45
CA ALA A 626 11.50 -18.16 -14.46
C ALA A 626 10.33 -18.94 -15.09
N PRO A 627 10.60 -20.02 -15.86
CA PRO A 627 9.54 -20.73 -16.55
C PRO A 627 8.54 -21.35 -15.57
N ALA A 628 7.25 -21.24 -15.90
CA ALA A 628 6.19 -21.96 -15.21
C ALA A 628 6.40 -23.49 -15.33
N PRO A 629 5.98 -24.29 -14.32
CA PRO A 629 5.31 -23.88 -13.08
C PRO A 629 6.27 -23.52 -11.93
N ASP A 630 7.57 -23.72 -12.10
CA ASP A 630 8.54 -23.61 -11.00
C ASP A 630 8.92 -22.15 -10.68
N GLY A 631 8.89 -21.24 -11.66
CA GLY A 631 9.29 -19.84 -11.46
C GLY A 631 10.77 -19.69 -11.04
N ALA A 632 11.15 -18.53 -10.51
CA ALA A 632 12.48 -18.25 -9.98
C ALA A 632 12.40 -17.55 -8.62
N THR A 633 13.47 -17.64 -7.83
CA THR A 633 13.54 -16.99 -6.52
C THR A 633 14.94 -16.52 -6.24
N GLU A 634 15.07 -15.30 -5.75
CA GLU A 634 16.33 -14.73 -5.27
C GLU A 634 16.22 -14.33 -3.81
N TYR A 635 17.34 -14.46 -3.10
CA TYR A 635 17.50 -14.04 -1.72
C TYR A 635 18.72 -13.15 -1.55
N VAL A 636 18.61 -12.19 -0.63
CA VAL A 636 19.76 -11.47 -0.07
C VAL A 636 19.68 -11.53 1.45
N ASP A 637 20.67 -12.16 2.08
CA ASP A 637 20.81 -12.21 3.54
C ASP A 637 21.62 -11.00 4.01
N LEU A 638 21.07 -10.22 4.96
CA LEU A 638 21.72 -9.06 5.57
C LEU A 638 21.95 -9.30 7.07
N ASP A 639 23.20 -9.41 7.48
CA ASP A 639 23.61 -9.34 8.89
C ASP A 639 23.75 -7.86 9.30
N LEU A 640 22.67 -7.34 9.88
CA LEU A 640 22.54 -5.91 10.18
C LEU A 640 23.63 -5.41 11.13
N ALA A 641 24.02 -6.23 12.11
CA ALA A 641 25.03 -5.85 13.10
C ALA A 641 26.44 -5.84 12.48
N ALA A 642 26.75 -6.81 11.62
CA ALA A 642 28.03 -6.86 10.92
C ALA A 642 28.18 -5.70 9.92
N LEU A 643 27.11 -5.36 9.18
CA LEU A 643 27.09 -4.22 8.25
C LEU A 643 27.23 -2.88 8.98
N ALA A 644 26.49 -2.68 10.07
CA ALA A 644 26.62 -1.48 10.90
C ALA A 644 28.05 -1.32 11.45
N SER A 645 28.67 -2.43 11.85
CA SER A 645 30.06 -2.42 12.35
C SER A 645 31.10 -2.12 11.26
N SER A 646 30.77 -2.29 9.98
CA SER A 646 31.65 -1.91 8.85
C SER A 646 31.48 -0.46 8.39
N GLY A 647 30.58 0.31 9.03
CA GLY A 647 30.35 1.72 8.70
C GLY A 647 29.18 1.97 7.74
N ASP A 648 28.46 0.91 7.32
CA ASP A 648 27.22 1.06 6.57
C ASP A 648 26.11 1.53 7.53
N VAL A 649 25.39 2.57 7.15
CA VAL A 649 24.27 3.12 7.94
C VAL A 649 22.94 2.80 7.29
N TYR A 650 22.86 2.92 5.96
CA TYR A 650 21.65 2.65 5.21
C TYR A 650 21.84 1.48 4.24
N ALA A 651 20.88 0.57 4.22
CA ALA A 651 20.74 -0.42 3.15
C ALA A 651 19.44 -0.13 2.37
N VAL A 652 19.54 -0.05 1.05
CA VAL A 652 18.42 0.28 0.15
C VAL A 652 18.18 -0.89 -0.79
N PRO A 653 17.22 -1.77 -0.47
CA PRO A 653 16.76 -2.81 -1.37
C PRO A 653 16.14 -2.22 -2.64
N LEU A 654 16.38 -2.90 -3.76
CA LEU A 654 15.84 -2.59 -5.07
C LEU A 654 15.40 -3.89 -5.75
N VAL A 655 14.29 -3.81 -6.45
CA VAL A 655 13.84 -4.84 -7.39
C VAL A 655 13.76 -4.21 -8.76
N PHE A 656 14.43 -4.80 -9.76
CA PHE A 656 14.34 -4.32 -11.14
C PHE A 656 14.05 -5.45 -12.12
N SER A 657 13.38 -5.08 -13.20
CA SER A 657 13.15 -5.92 -14.38
C SER A 657 14.20 -5.58 -15.43
N PHE A 658 15.25 -6.39 -15.50
CA PHE A 658 16.43 -6.12 -16.32
C PHE A 658 16.11 -6.05 -17.81
N ASN A 659 15.25 -6.94 -18.30
CA ASN A 659 14.81 -6.96 -19.69
C ASN A 659 13.52 -6.16 -19.95
N ASN A 660 13.21 -5.21 -19.06
CA ASN A 660 12.22 -4.16 -19.24
C ASN A 660 10.77 -4.65 -19.41
N VAL A 661 10.43 -5.80 -18.79
CA VAL A 661 9.05 -6.28 -18.67
C VAL A 661 8.36 -5.53 -17.51
N PRO A 662 7.26 -4.80 -17.75
CA PRO A 662 6.51 -4.12 -16.70
C PRO A 662 5.98 -5.08 -15.63
N PHE A 663 5.93 -4.66 -14.37
CA PHE A 663 5.46 -5.53 -13.29
C PHE A 663 3.99 -5.95 -13.41
N ASP A 664 3.13 -5.15 -14.06
CA ASP A 664 1.72 -5.52 -14.30
C ASP A 664 1.52 -6.63 -15.35
N GLU A 665 2.54 -6.94 -16.16
CA GLU A 665 2.58 -8.12 -17.03
C GLU A 665 3.02 -9.39 -16.27
N LEU A 666 3.42 -9.26 -15.00
CA LEU A 666 3.95 -10.33 -14.15
C LEU A 666 3.00 -10.62 -12.97
N PRO A 667 1.83 -11.24 -13.23
CA PRO A 667 0.80 -11.43 -12.20
C PRO A 667 1.24 -12.34 -11.05
N ASP A 668 2.34 -13.07 -11.22
CA ASP A 668 2.92 -13.95 -10.24
C ASP A 668 4.33 -13.48 -9.85
N ALA A 669 4.49 -12.18 -9.56
CA ALA A 669 5.75 -11.60 -9.11
C ALA A 669 5.58 -10.85 -7.79
N PHE A 670 6.48 -11.12 -6.85
CA PHE A 670 6.43 -10.55 -5.52
C PHE A 670 7.77 -10.51 -4.81
N ALA A 671 7.86 -9.62 -3.83
CA ALA A 671 9.03 -9.49 -2.97
C ALA A 671 8.63 -9.34 -1.50
N GLY A 672 9.62 -9.39 -0.62
CA GLY A 672 9.38 -9.27 0.81
C GLY A 672 10.62 -9.52 1.63
N PHE A 673 10.42 -9.68 2.94
CA PHE A 673 11.50 -10.03 3.85
C PHE A 673 11.08 -10.98 4.97
N MET A 674 12.03 -11.83 5.32
CA MET A 674 11.98 -12.78 6.42
C MET A 674 12.98 -12.39 7.51
N ALA A 675 12.60 -12.78 8.71
CA ALA A 675 13.29 -12.57 9.97
C ALA A 675 13.94 -13.89 10.41
N LEU A 676 15.25 -14.06 10.19
CA LEU A 676 15.95 -15.33 10.45
C LEU A 676 16.89 -15.22 11.65
N PRO A 677 17.03 -16.24 12.51
CA PRO A 677 17.93 -16.17 13.65
C PRO A 677 19.40 -15.97 13.23
N ALA A 678 20.14 -15.13 13.95
CA ALA A 678 21.57 -14.87 13.70
C ALA A 678 22.45 -16.12 13.87
N LYS A 679 22.03 -17.07 14.72
CA LYS A 679 22.74 -18.33 15.01
C LYS A 679 21.82 -19.53 14.74
N GLY A 680 22.29 -20.51 13.97
CA GLY A 680 21.54 -21.72 13.63
C GLY A 680 21.73 -22.13 12.16
N PRO A 681 21.19 -23.28 11.73
CA PRO A 681 21.24 -23.67 10.32
C PRO A 681 20.39 -22.72 9.48
N ARG A 682 21.02 -21.91 8.64
CA ARG A 682 20.39 -21.04 7.64
C ARG A 682 20.43 -21.75 6.29
N GLY A 683 19.32 -22.33 5.83
CA GLY A 683 19.26 -22.96 4.51
C GLY A 683 18.69 -22.03 3.44
N SER A 684 18.53 -22.52 2.22
CA SER A 684 17.82 -21.86 1.12
C SER A 684 16.29 -21.97 1.22
N SER A 685 15.77 -22.52 2.32
CA SER A 685 14.32 -22.71 2.51
C SER A 685 13.58 -21.38 2.70
N TYR A 686 12.45 -21.25 2.01
CA TYR A 686 11.41 -20.27 2.35
C TYR A 686 10.64 -20.76 3.59
N ASP A 687 10.68 -19.98 4.67
CA ASP A 687 9.94 -20.30 5.90
C ASP A 687 8.80 -19.29 6.12
N PRO A 688 7.55 -19.64 5.77
CA PRO A 688 6.42 -18.71 5.84
C PRO A 688 6.21 -18.13 7.25
N ARG A 689 6.52 -18.88 8.31
CA ARG A 689 6.40 -18.38 9.69
C ARG A 689 7.31 -17.19 9.97
N THR A 690 8.42 -17.07 9.25
CA THR A 690 9.39 -15.98 9.43
C THR A 690 9.13 -14.78 8.53
N VAL A 691 8.16 -14.87 7.60
CA VAL A 691 7.77 -13.78 6.70
C VAL A 691 7.12 -12.66 7.51
N ARG A 692 7.77 -11.49 7.48
CA ARG A 692 7.28 -10.28 8.16
C ARG A 692 6.46 -9.42 7.22
N GLN A 693 6.93 -9.30 5.97
CA GLN A 693 6.21 -8.62 4.91
C GLN A 693 6.38 -9.37 3.60
N ARG A 694 5.30 -9.41 2.83
CA ARG A 694 5.24 -9.86 1.44
C ARG A 694 4.40 -8.85 0.69
N PHE A 695 4.83 -8.42 -0.48
CA PHE A 695 4.08 -7.50 -1.33
C PHE A 695 4.24 -7.88 -2.80
N ASP A 696 3.17 -7.70 -3.56
CA ASP A 696 3.18 -7.96 -5.00
C ASP A 696 3.87 -6.82 -5.73
N LEU A 697 4.62 -7.17 -6.77
CA LEU A 697 5.15 -6.19 -7.70
C LEU A 697 4.03 -5.83 -8.68
N ALA A 698 3.74 -4.54 -8.81
CA ALA A 698 2.61 -4.10 -9.62
C ALA A 698 2.89 -2.75 -10.33
N GLY A 699 2.14 -2.54 -11.40
CA GLY A 699 2.12 -1.32 -12.18
C GLY A 699 3.17 -1.29 -13.30
N ALA A 700 3.05 -0.29 -14.17
CA ALA A 700 3.85 -0.16 -15.40
C ALA A 700 5.34 0.20 -15.18
N SER A 701 5.83 0.13 -13.93
CA SER A 701 7.24 0.37 -13.62
C SER A 701 8.07 -0.90 -13.80
N GLN A 702 9.38 -0.72 -13.90
CA GLN A 702 10.39 -1.77 -14.00
C GLN A 702 11.41 -1.68 -12.87
N VAL A 703 11.36 -0.66 -12.01
CA VAL A 703 12.23 -0.52 -10.84
C VAL A 703 11.37 -0.12 -9.63
N CYS A 704 11.55 -0.84 -8.52
CA CYS A 704 10.90 -0.61 -7.24
C CYS A 704 11.95 -0.51 -6.12
N MET A 705 11.86 0.56 -5.33
CA MET A 705 12.56 0.77 -4.07
C MET A 705 11.55 0.56 -2.93
N PRO A 706 11.40 -0.66 -2.41
CA PRO A 706 10.35 -0.97 -1.44
C PRO A 706 10.60 -0.33 -0.07
N MET A 707 11.85 -0.20 0.35
CA MET A 707 12.19 0.31 1.67
C MET A 707 13.58 0.94 1.75
N VAL A 708 13.81 1.67 2.83
CA VAL A 708 15.14 2.08 3.29
C VAL A 708 15.34 1.47 4.68
N VAL A 709 16.45 0.75 4.88
CA VAL A 709 16.81 0.13 6.15
C VAL A 709 17.87 0.97 6.84
N ASP A 710 17.57 1.48 8.03
CA ASP A 710 18.54 2.05 8.95
C ASP A 710 19.13 0.93 9.80
N LEU A 711 20.40 0.62 9.54
CA LEU A 711 21.13 -0.48 10.16
C LEU A 711 21.45 -0.21 11.62
N ALA A 712 21.72 1.06 11.97
CA ALA A 712 22.11 1.47 13.32
C ALA A 712 20.89 1.51 14.25
N ALA A 713 19.81 2.13 13.81
CA ALA A 713 18.56 2.18 14.58
C ALA A 713 17.75 0.88 14.47
N ARG A 714 18.11 -0.02 13.54
CA ARG A 714 17.40 -1.25 13.20
C ARG A 714 15.94 -0.96 12.85
N ARG A 715 15.75 0.03 11.98
CA ARG A 715 14.42 0.46 11.52
C ARG A 715 14.33 0.34 10.01
N THR A 716 13.13 0.12 9.50
CA THR A 716 12.84 0.21 8.08
C THR A 716 11.81 1.27 7.81
N LEU A 717 12.05 2.13 6.83
CA LEU A 717 11.05 3.00 6.23
C LEU A 717 10.42 2.26 5.06
N TRP A 718 9.11 2.06 5.11
CA TRP A 718 8.34 1.56 3.98
C TRP A 718 8.19 2.66 2.94
N ALA A 719 8.99 2.60 1.88
CA ALA A 719 9.07 3.65 0.87
C ALA A 719 8.10 3.38 -0.29
N ASP A 720 8.04 2.15 -0.80
CA ASP A 720 7.18 1.75 -1.92
C ASP A 720 7.19 2.80 -3.06
N VAL A 721 8.39 3.12 -3.53
CA VAL A 721 8.64 4.12 -4.59
C VAL A 721 9.16 3.44 -5.84
N HIS A 722 8.62 3.80 -6.99
CA HIS A 722 9.04 3.34 -8.29
C HIS A 722 9.94 4.36 -8.98
N LEU A 723 11.02 3.87 -9.58
CA LEU A 723 12.04 4.70 -10.23
C LEU A 723 11.92 4.58 -11.76
N PRO A 724 12.00 5.68 -12.52
CA PRO A 724 11.86 5.64 -13.97
C PRO A 724 13.12 5.03 -14.63
N PRO A 725 13.00 3.99 -15.49
CA PRO A 725 14.16 3.38 -16.14
C PRO A 725 14.93 4.37 -17.04
N SER A 726 14.22 5.35 -17.60
CA SER A 726 14.81 6.40 -18.45
C SER A 726 15.87 7.23 -17.75
N GLU A 727 15.96 7.17 -16.42
CA GLU A 727 16.94 7.91 -15.63
C GLU A 727 18.19 7.08 -15.24
N GLY A 728 18.33 5.86 -15.79
CA GLY A 728 19.55 5.05 -15.65
C GLY A 728 19.56 4.04 -14.50
N PHE A 729 18.48 3.97 -13.72
CA PHE A 729 18.39 3.11 -12.52
C PHE A 729 18.47 1.59 -12.78
N GLN A 730 18.61 1.14 -14.03
CA GLN A 730 18.93 -0.25 -14.39
C GLN A 730 20.36 -0.71 -14.00
N SER A 731 21.22 0.21 -13.52
CA SER A 731 22.54 -0.11 -12.98
C SER A 731 22.80 0.71 -11.73
N VAL A 732 22.75 0.06 -10.57
CA VAL A 732 22.99 0.67 -9.27
C VAL A 732 24.43 1.19 -9.17
N ALA A 733 25.41 0.40 -9.63
CA ALA A 733 26.82 0.80 -9.63
C ALA A 733 27.07 2.10 -10.42
N SER A 734 26.32 2.34 -11.51
CA SER A 734 26.49 3.53 -12.35
C SER A 734 25.68 4.75 -11.85
N HIS A 735 24.70 4.55 -10.96
CA HIS A 735 23.73 5.58 -10.57
C HIS A 735 23.53 5.68 -9.04
N GLY A 736 24.50 5.21 -8.26
CA GLY A 736 24.47 5.21 -6.79
C GLY A 736 24.13 6.57 -6.20
N ASP A 737 24.70 7.67 -6.73
CA ASP A 737 24.43 9.03 -6.24
C ASP A 737 22.97 9.49 -6.45
N ARG A 738 22.35 9.09 -7.58
CA ARG A 738 20.94 9.43 -7.84
C ARG A 738 20.02 8.62 -6.95
N LEU A 739 20.33 7.33 -6.76
CA LEU A 739 19.61 6.47 -5.84
C LEU A 739 19.71 7.01 -4.41
N ALA A 740 20.91 7.39 -3.98
CA ALA A 740 21.16 8.02 -2.69
C ALA A 740 20.30 9.27 -2.51
N ALA A 741 20.25 10.14 -3.53
CA ALA A 741 19.43 11.35 -3.47
C ALA A 741 17.94 11.04 -3.31
N VAL A 742 17.39 10.09 -4.08
CA VAL A 742 15.97 9.72 -3.95
C VAL A 742 15.67 9.08 -2.59
N ALA A 743 16.50 8.13 -2.17
CA ALA A 743 16.35 7.43 -0.90
C ALA A 743 16.46 8.40 0.30
N ARG A 744 17.46 9.28 0.30
CA ARG A 744 17.63 10.34 1.30
C ARG A 744 16.44 11.28 1.33
N ASP A 745 16.03 11.81 0.18
CA ASP A 745 14.95 12.80 0.12
C ASP A 745 13.63 12.18 0.62
N VAL A 746 13.35 10.92 0.30
CA VAL A 746 12.19 10.17 0.82
C VAL A 746 12.32 9.93 2.33
N TRP A 747 13.49 9.52 2.81
CA TRP A 747 13.77 9.31 4.23
C TRP A 747 13.57 10.59 5.06
N GLU A 748 14.19 11.69 4.63
CA GLU A 748 14.06 12.99 5.26
C GLU A 748 12.62 13.52 5.21
N HIS A 749 11.91 13.32 4.09
CA HIS A 749 10.52 13.75 3.96
C HIS A 749 9.66 13.14 5.07
N PHE A 750 9.65 11.81 5.20
CA PHE A 750 8.83 11.14 6.20
C PHE A 750 9.35 11.31 7.64
N GLY A 751 10.66 11.46 7.83
CA GLY A 751 11.27 11.76 9.13
C GLY A 751 11.07 13.21 9.61
N SER A 752 10.65 14.13 8.74
CA SER A 752 10.62 15.56 9.08
C SER A 752 9.40 16.05 9.86
N GLY A 753 8.44 15.16 10.15
CA GLY A 753 7.19 15.52 10.82
C GLY A 753 6.16 16.23 9.92
N VAL A 754 6.39 16.35 8.61
CA VAL A 754 5.43 16.96 7.65
C VAL A 754 4.18 16.11 7.39
N VAL A 755 4.15 14.86 7.81
CA VAL A 755 3.05 13.91 7.57
C VAL A 755 2.32 13.62 8.87
N THR A 756 1.00 13.68 8.85
CA THR A 756 0.15 13.28 9.98
C THR A 756 0.22 11.77 10.20
N THR A 757 0.36 11.37 11.46
CA THR A 757 0.59 9.98 11.87
C THR A 757 -0.68 9.32 12.43
N LEU A 758 -0.67 8.00 12.57
CA LEU A 758 -1.74 7.28 13.25
C LEU A 758 -1.76 7.58 14.75
N TRP A 759 -0.63 7.99 15.34
CA TRP A 759 -0.60 8.55 16.70
C TRP A 759 -1.43 9.81 16.81
N ASP A 760 -1.24 10.78 15.90
CA ASP A 760 -2.02 12.01 15.87
C ASP A 760 -3.52 11.69 15.82
N LEU A 761 -3.92 10.82 14.87
CA LEU A 761 -5.31 10.43 14.67
C LEU A 761 -5.91 9.69 15.89
N ALA A 762 -5.18 8.73 16.44
CA ALA A 762 -5.63 7.92 17.57
C ALA A 762 -5.75 8.75 18.86
N VAL A 763 -4.81 9.66 19.11
CA VAL A 763 -4.85 10.57 20.27
C VAL A 763 -6.00 11.55 20.15
N TRP A 764 -6.22 12.16 18.96
CA TRP A 764 -7.35 13.07 18.77
C TRP A 764 -8.69 12.36 18.95
N ARG A 765 -8.84 11.15 18.41
CA ARG A 765 -10.04 10.34 18.61
C ARG A 765 -10.23 9.94 20.08
N ALA A 766 -9.16 9.50 20.74
CA ALA A 766 -9.18 9.11 22.15
C ALA A 766 -9.57 10.29 23.05
N ALA A 767 -8.95 11.45 22.87
CA ALA A 767 -9.24 12.65 23.65
C ALA A 767 -10.66 13.19 23.40
N ALA A 768 -11.17 13.09 22.17
CA ALA A 768 -12.52 13.53 21.84
C ALA A 768 -13.62 12.60 22.37
N ARG A 769 -13.30 11.32 22.63
CA ARG A 769 -14.28 10.28 22.97
C ARG A 769 -14.09 9.61 24.32
N SER A 770 -13.04 9.97 25.07
CA SER A 770 -12.73 9.42 26.39
C SER A 770 -12.24 10.49 27.34
N ARG A 771 -12.60 10.37 28.61
CA ARG A 771 -12.01 11.18 29.69
C ARG A 771 -10.73 10.57 30.26
N GLU A 772 -10.50 9.28 30.02
CA GLU A 772 -9.28 8.56 30.41
C GLU A 772 -8.57 7.99 29.18
N VAL A 773 -7.26 8.21 29.08
CA VAL A 773 -6.42 7.65 28.02
C VAL A 773 -5.20 6.99 28.66
N THR A 774 -5.00 5.70 28.37
CA THR A 774 -3.78 4.97 28.72
C THR A 774 -2.89 4.86 27.50
N VAL A 775 -1.66 5.35 27.60
CA VAL A 775 -0.65 5.19 26.58
C VAL A 775 0.27 4.02 26.95
N VAL A 776 0.39 3.05 26.05
CA VAL A 776 1.35 1.95 26.16
C VAL A 776 2.64 2.36 25.49
N ARG A 777 3.71 2.47 26.27
CA ARG A 777 5.07 2.76 25.79
C ARG A 777 5.89 1.48 25.82
N ARG A 778 6.30 1.06 24.63
CA ARG A 778 7.18 -0.11 24.49
C ARG A 778 8.60 0.27 24.84
N ALA A 779 9.25 -0.58 25.61
CA ALA A 779 10.66 -0.47 25.84
C ALA A 779 11.45 -0.57 24.53
N ALA A 780 12.51 0.23 24.40
CA ALA A 780 13.41 0.15 23.25
C ALA A 780 14.19 -1.18 23.18
N HIS A 781 14.28 -1.90 24.31
CA HIS A 781 14.91 -3.21 24.41
C HIS A 781 14.01 -4.13 25.26
N PRO A 782 13.76 -5.39 24.85
CA PRO A 782 12.86 -6.33 25.56
C PRO A 782 13.22 -6.68 27.01
N VAL A 783 14.39 -6.26 27.49
CA VAL A 783 14.87 -6.51 28.87
C VAL A 783 14.45 -5.38 29.81
N LEU A 784 14.12 -4.20 29.25
CA LEU A 784 13.58 -3.09 30.00
C LEU A 784 12.04 -3.24 30.08
N PRO A 785 11.42 -2.82 31.19
CA PRO A 785 9.97 -2.89 31.32
C PRO A 785 9.28 -1.92 30.37
N ASP A 786 8.10 -2.31 29.90
CA ASP A 786 7.16 -1.40 29.25
C ASP A 786 6.62 -0.40 30.29
N GLU A 787 6.06 0.72 29.82
CA GLU A 787 5.42 1.70 30.69
C GLU A 787 3.98 1.96 30.25
N LEU A 788 3.09 2.06 31.25
CA LEU A 788 1.74 2.57 31.07
C LEU A 788 1.66 3.98 31.63
N TRP A 789 1.25 4.92 30.77
CA TRP A 789 1.07 6.32 31.12
C TRP A 789 -0.42 6.64 31.09
N LEU A 790 -0.96 7.00 32.25
CA LEU A 790 -2.39 7.20 32.43
C LEU A 790 -2.70 8.70 32.50
N TYR A 791 -3.49 9.15 31.53
CA TYR A 791 -3.96 10.52 31.41
C TYR A 791 -5.43 10.60 31.78
N ARG A 792 -5.78 11.62 32.59
CA ARG A 792 -7.17 11.98 32.89
C ARG A 792 -7.44 13.42 32.50
N ALA A 793 -8.57 13.65 31.82
CA ALA A 793 -9.04 14.98 31.50
C ALA A 793 -9.47 15.73 32.76
N GLY A 794 -8.91 16.90 32.99
CA GLY A 794 -9.24 17.79 34.10
C GLY A 794 -10.68 18.32 34.02
N ASP A 795 -11.18 18.85 35.13
CA ASP A 795 -12.50 19.48 35.18
C ASP A 795 -12.50 20.77 34.34
N GLY A 796 -13.35 20.82 33.32
CA GLY A 796 -13.40 21.94 32.37
C GLY A 796 -12.21 22.07 31.43
N GLU A 797 -11.31 21.08 31.40
CA GLU A 797 -10.19 21.07 30.45
C GLU A 797 -10.72 20.97 29.00
N PRO A 798 -10.34 21.91 28.11
CA PRO A 798 -10.71 21.80 26.70
C PRO A 798 -10.14 20.51 26.09
N VAL A 799 -10.93 19.82 25.26
CA VAL A 799 -10.49 18.59 24.58
C VAL A 799 -9.19 18.79 23.81
N ALA A 800 -9.00 19.96 23.19
CA ALA A 800 -7.76 20.30 22.48
C ALA A 800 -6.54 20.35 23.40
N ALA A 801 -6.69 20.87 24.62
CA ALA A 801 -5.62 20.90 25.62
C ALA A 801 -5.31 19.48 26.13
N PHE A 802 -6.33 18.68 26.41
CA PHE A 802 -6.16 17.28 26.81
C PHE A 802 -5.43 16.46 25.73
N ALA A 803 -5.85 16.62 24.46
CA ALA A 803 -5.20 15.97 23.33
C ALA A 803 -3.75 16.43 23.17
N ALA A 804 -3.46 17.73 23.29
CA ALA A 804 -2.11 18.28 23.18
C ALA A 804 -1.15 17.69 24.23
N ARG A 805 -1.60 17.56 25.48
CA ARG A 805 -0.81 16.95 26.56
C ARG A 805 -0.43 15.51 26.25
N ILE A 806 -1.38 14.72 25.74
CA ILE A 806 -1.14 13.33 25.35
C ILE A 806 -0.21 13.29 24.13
N SER A 807 -0.50 14.07 23.08
CA SER A 807 0.29 14.11 21.84
C SER A 807 1.76 14.47 22.08
N ALA A 808 2.01 15.44 22.97
CA ALA A 808 3.34 15.88 23.35
C ALA A 808 4.03 14.95 24.37
N MET A 809 3.31 13.93 24.85
CA MET A 809 3.78 13.01 25.90
C MET A 809 4.25 13.78 27.14
N GLU A 810 3.46 14.75 27.58
CA GLU A 810 3.70 15.46 28.85
C GLU A 810 3.59 14.49 30.05
N ALA A 811 4.10 14.89 31.21
CA ALA A 811 4.08 14.04 32.39
C ALA A 811 2.64 13.58 32.72
N PRO A 812 2.38 12.26 32.78
CA PRO A 812 1.05 11.73 33.04
C PRO A 812 0.71 11.89 34.53
N GLN A 813 -0.59 11.82 34.87
CA GLN A 813 -1.00 11.80 36.27
C GLN A 813 -0.50 10.54 37.00
N GLU A 814 -0.38 9.43 36.27
CA GLU A 814 0.16 8.19 36.81
C GLU A 814 1.03 7.48 35.75
N ARG A 815 2.19 6.99 36.20
CA ARG A 815 3.09 6.15 35.42
C ARG A 815 3.26 4.81 36.13
N ARG A 816 3.08 3.72 35.41
CA ARG A 816 3.29 2.35 35.90
C ARG A 816 4.34 1.66 35.04
N GLU A 817 5.33 1.05 35.65
CA GLU A 817 6.21 0.12 34.97
C GLU A 817 5.55 -1.26 34.94
N ALA A 818 5.61 -1.94 33.80
CA ALA A 818 5.01 -3.23 33.59
C ALA A 818 6.01 -4.15 32.89
N ALA A 819 6.27 -5.33 33.46
CA ALA A 819 7.06 -6.35 32.78
C ALA A 819 6.38 -6.86 31.50
N ASP A 820 5.05 -6.84 31.48
CA ASP A 820 4.20 -7.11 30.33
C ASP A 820 3.20 -5.96 30.18
N GLY A 821 3.50 -5.04 29.26
CA GLY A 821 2.64 -3.90 28.97
C GLY A 821 1.27 -4.30 28.42
N ASP A 822 1.17 -5.45 27.75
CA ASP A 822 -0.09 -5.94 27.19
C ASP A 822 -1.04 -6.45 28.25
N ALA A 823 -0.52 -7.25 29.18
CA ALA A 823 -1.28 -7.75 30.31
C ALA A 823 -1.77 -6.60 31.20
N ALA A 824 -0.89 -5.64 31.50
CA ALA A 824 -1.25 -4.46 32.29
C ALA A 824 -2.30 -3.60 31.58
N ALA A 825 -2.18 -3.40 30.27
CA ALA A 825 -3.18 -2.67 29.49
C ALA A 825 -4.52 -3.40 29.45
N ALA A 826 -4.51 -4.73 29.33
CA ALA A 826 -5.70 -5.57 29.34
C ALA A 826 -6.42 -5.51 30.70
N GLU A 827 -5.68 -5.46 31.81
CA GLU A 827 -6.23 -5.31 33.16
C GLU A 827 -6.96 -3.98 33.33
N VAL A 828 -6.33 -2.86 32.93
CA VAL A 828 -6.92 -1.52 33.05
C VAL A 828 -8.18 -1.35 32.18
N ALA A 829 -8.24 -2.07 31.06
CA ALA A 829 -9.35 -2.06 30.11
C ALA A 829 -10.44 -3.12 30.40
N ALA A 830 -10.26 -4.01 31.37
CA ALA A 830 -11.19 -5.12 31.64
C ALA A 830 -12.61 -4.62 31.97
N GLY A 831 -13.61 -5.26 31.37
CA GLY A 831 -15.04 -4.96 31.60
C GLY A 831 -15.53 -3.58 31.12
N LYS A 832 -14.70 -2.79 30.43
CA LYS A 832 -15.02 -1.43 29.96
C LYS A 832 -15.41 -1.40 28.48
N ARG A 833 -16.05 -0.32 28.07
CA ARG A 833 -16.16 0.06 26.65
C ARG A 833 -14.91 0.86 26.26
N VAL A 834 -14.10 0.29 25.37
CA VAL A 834 -12.73 0.76 25.10
C VAL A 834 -12.48 1.02 23.61
N PHE A 835 -11.72 2.06 23.32
CA PHE A 835 -11.01 2.19 22.05
C PHE A 835 -9.59 1.67 22.19
N LEU A 836 -9.26 0.61 21.46
CA LEU A 836 -7.90 0.08 21.37
C LEU A 836 -7.25 0.56 20.06
N ALA A 837 -6.11 1.23 20.14
CA ALA A 837 -5.30 1.61 18.99
C ALA A 837 -3.87 1.09 19.17
N LEU A 838 -3.55 -0.02 18.51
CA LEU A 838 -2.34 -0.79 18.75
C LEU A 838 -1.58 -1.04 17.44
N VAL A 839 -0.25 -1.08 17.54
CA VAL A 839 0.61 -1.54 16.45
C VAL A 839 0.49 -3.06 16.35
N HIS A 840 0.51 -3.78 17.48
CA HIS A 840 0.38 -5.23 17.53
C HIS A 840 -0.91 -5.69 18.21
N ALA A 841 -1.50 -6.77 17.70
CA ALA A 841 -2.71 -7.40 18.25
C ALA A 841 -2.41 -8.26 19.49
N SER A 842 -1.89 -7.64 20.55
CA SER A 842 -1.43 -8.31 21.77
C SER A 842 -2.30 -8.04 23.01
N VAL A 843 -2.96 -6.87 23.10
CA VAL A 843 -3.85 -6.54 24.24
C VAL A 843 -5.26 -7.12 24.06
N ALA A 844 -5.66 -8.11 24.87
CA ALA A 844 -7.01 -8.68 24.86
C ALA A 844 -7.70 -8.50 26.24
N PRO A 845 -8.41 -7.38 26.47
CA PRO A 845 -9.05 -7.11 27.76
C PRO A 845 -10.29 -7.99 27.97
N PRO A 846 -10.38 -8.77 29.07
CA PRO A 846 -11.51 -9.66 29.31
C PRO A 846 -12.80 -8.86 29.58
N GLY A 847 -13.91 -9.31 29.00
CA GLY A 847 -15.23 -8.69 29.18
C GLY A 847 -15.37 -7.27 28.60
N ALA A 848 -14.37 -6.75 27.90
CA ALA A 848 -14.43 -5.44 27.28
C ALA A 848 -15.15 -5.46 25.93
N SER A 849 -15.64 -4.29 25.52
CA SER A 849 -16.30 -4.06 24.24
C SER A 849 -15.82 -2.75 23.60
N GLY A 850 -16.22 -2.46 22.37
CA GLY A 850 -15.93 -1.17 21.73
C GLY A 850 -15.27 -1.33 20.37
N THR A 851 -14.22 -0.57 20.10
CA THR A 851 -13.56 -0.56 18.78
C THR A 851 -12.07 -0.85 18.91
N ALA A 852 -11.51 -1.58 17.95
CA ALA A 852 -10.10 -1.94 17.97
C ALA A 852 -9.44 -1.75 16.59
N TYR A 853 -8.44 -0.86 16.54
CA TYR A 853 -7.45 -0.76 15.48
C TYR A 853 -6.19 -1.55 15.88
N ARG A 854 -5.75 -2.46 15.00
CA ARG A 854 -4.54 -3.27 15.15
C ARG A 854 -3.86 -3.39 13.79
N LEU A 855 -2.64 -2.87 13.63
CA LEU A 855 -1.91 -2.97 12.36
C LEU A 855 -1.47 -4.41 12.09
N PHE A 856 -0.71 -4.98 13.02
CA PHE A 856 -0.21 -6.35 12.90
C PHE A 856 -1.14 -7.33 13.62
N PRO A 857 -1.42 -8.49 13.01
CA PRO A 857 -2.12 -9.57 13.67
C PRO A 857 -1.25 -10.17 14.80
N GLY A 858 -1.90 -10.91 15.69
CA GLY A 858 -1.30 -11.40 16.93
C GLY A 858 -2.17 -12.48 17.56
N PRO A 859 -1.63 -13.22 18.53
CA PRO A 859 -2.31 -14.38 19.12
C PRO A 859 -3.50 -14.00 20.01
N ALA A 860 -3.61 -12.72 20.40
CA ALA A 860 -4.61 -12.29 21.36
C ALA A 860 -5.99 -12.11 20.69
N GLU A 861 -6.92 -13.00 21.05
CA GLU A 861 -8.29 -12.95 20.56
C GLU A 861 -9.03 -11.74 21.14
N LEU A 862 -9.56 -10.88 20.28
CA LEU A 862 -10.53 -9.86 20.74
C LEU A 862 -11.82 -10.56 21.19
N PRO A 863 -12.36 -10.22 22.38
CA PRO A 863 -13.70 -10.65 22.79
C PRO A 863 -14.76 -10.31 21.75
N GLY A 864 -15.88 -11.06 21.75
CA GLY A 864 -16.98 -10.92 20.78
C GLY A 864 -17.72 -9.58 20.76
N GLY A 865 -17.32 -8.59 21.58
CA GLY A 865 -17.90 -7.25 21.65
C GLY A 865 -17.07 -6.13 21.00
N PHE A 866 -16.04 -6.47 20.21
CA PHE A 866 -15.20 -5.49 19.53
C PHE A 866 -15.48 -5.40 18.03
N ASP A 867 -15.72 -4.17 17.56
CA ASP A 867 -15.69 -3.82 16.15
C ASP A 867 -14.25 -3.57 15.71
N ARG A 868 -13.76 -4.36 14.76
CA ARG A 868 -12.44 -4.16 14.16
C ARG A 868 -12.51 -3.02 13.16
N VAL A 869 -11.62 -2.05 13.32
CA VAL A 869 -11.48 -0.92 12.42
C VAL A 869 -10.07 -0.89 11.83
N SER A 870 -9.95 -0.48 10.59
CA SER A 870 -8.69 -0.22 9.91
C SER A 870 -8.30 1.26 10.01
N ALA A 871 -7.09 1.61 9.57
CA ALA A 871 -6.65 3.00 9.53
C ALA A 871 -7.56 3.88 8.65
N GLY A 872 -8.02 3.36 7.51
CA GLY A 872 -8.93 4.10 6.66
C GLY A 872 -10.35 4.21 7.21
N ASP A 873 -10.78 3.30 8.10
CA ASP A 873 -12.06 3.45 8.82
C ASP A 873 -11.94 4.55 9.89
N LEU A 874 -10.80 4.66 10.57
CA LEU A 874 -10.54 5.80 11.48
C LEU A 874 -10.54 7.15 10.75
N VAL A 875 -9.98 7.19 9.54
CA VAL A 875 -10.08 8.38 8.67
C VAL A 875 -11.52 8.59 8.21
N ALA A 876 -12.28 7.52 8.04
CA ALA A 876 -13.66 7.61 7.58
C ALA A 876 -14.62 8.26 8.58
N GLU A 877 -14.32 8.16 9.88
CA GLU A 877 -15.05 8.88 10.95
C GLU A 877 -14.93 10.41 10.86
N LEU A 878 -13.96 10.93 10.10
CA LEU A 878 -13.84 12.36 9.81
C LEU A 878 -14.66 12.78 8.57
N GLY A 879 -15.38 11.85 7.96
CA GLY A 879 -16.11 12.01 6.70
C GLY A 879 -17.39 12.81 6.79
#